data_AF-A0A950RVX2-F1
#
_entry.id   AF-A0A950RVX2-F1
#
_cell.length_a   1.000
_cell.length_b   1.000
_cell.length_c   1.000
_cell.angle_alpha   90.00
_cell.angle_beta   90.00
_cell.angle_gamma   90.00
#
_symmetry.space_group_name_H-M   'P 1'
#
loop_
_entity.id
_entity.type
_entity.pdbx_description
1 polymer ?
#
loop_
_entity_poly.entity_id
_entity_poly.type
_entity_poly.pdbx_seq_one_letter_code
_entity_poly.pdbx_strand_id
1 'polypeptide(L)'
;MNEPQPKEREEPREEAVPAAPVPSPEGNVVHPPEAAPSDDAPTIISTVPPRALRPEDGFLGLLRGRRLAHFELVEPIGVGGMAAVIRARDLQLDRIVALKILPPELATDPEAVRRFQQEARAAAKLDSENIARVYFCGEDQGLHFIAFEFVEGENLRTLLEERGRLPVPEAVHYLLQIVTGLAHAASRGVVHRDIKPSNIIISPNRRAKLVDMGLARSLEPHSDHALTQSGVTLGTFDYISPEQALEPREADVRSDIYSLGCTFYHMLTGQPPVPEGTAAKKLHHHQHVPPLDPRQLTPEIPDEVAAILARMMAKDPKDRYQRPEDLFRHLLQVAQKLGTTSEVPDGVLFVDAPLPNPPRMRPALVAVAAACVLATLIVLHAIAPWPVATPPGPSLAGRSHEATGGPVESVPPGPPIPAPSGKSEPATPSSPARSTYEVHNAKELARILEKEKEPEIDLQLLEDMDLTKESRDLDNGLAPGVVVDAQDRVVTLEPKDPQGHITIRLTYDGNLPTSSDASWTALTIRAIKGGKVTLRNLRFEVDATAAPATVMAALRLQESGQLILKNCEFIQVNPPSAAPSSPSSRDQGLSSILVDGARGPATKPHLTLENCYFGDSQGTGGQDAITVSRAADLIATNCTFGPHAAWFHFRDKATPDTDLALRGCSGFLVDGSAFYLEDDIQCQLNVEDSLFGRPESAPGTADLVHQVSHLAGLRFTGHGNRYYNLTDFWVGPSADEMASTWEEFRRKVVADDSSLPLSRRPWKNADPLALLKNEPQLAFQLDPKQPELRRAGKEQEQLVGPDTCAWFRLYEKGNLPPLGDQVETTAKVVDPDAREGRPWVYKTLNQAVLDAQPGDVILIKKTGEVPVEPVRLEKPTIDLTIKPYTGYRPILTLGDTTDQDATLFRLHDGQLKLEHLEFRLKPGTSGFIGQTVVTVAGFGQCQFKSCVATLD
;
A
#
# COMPACT_ATOMS: atom_id res chain seq x y z
N MET A 1 56.92 -77.01 2.04
CA MET A 1 56.32 -78.35 2.02
C MET A 1 55.29 -78.33 0.92
N ASN A 2 55.37 -79.23 -0.06
CA ASN A 2 54.51 -79.23 -1.26
C ASN A 2 53.09 -79.70 -0.85
N GLU A 3 51.99 -79.50 -1.60
CA GLU A 3 51.76 -79.65 -3.06
C GLU A 3 50.73 -78.64 -3.66
N PRO A 4 50.49 -78.62 -5.00
CA PRO A 4 49.76 -77.55 -5.70
C PRO A 4 48.57 -77.97 -6.63
N GLN A 5 47.91 -76.97 -7.24
CA GLN A 5 46.93 -77.00 -8.38
C GLN A 5 45.48 -77.43 -8.05
N PRO A 6 44.47 -77.18 -8.95
CA PRO A 6 44.42 -76.35 -10.19
C PRO A 6 43.56 -75.05 -10.04
N LYS A 7 43.71 -73.97 -10.85
CA LYS A 7 43.15 -73.68 -12.21
C LYS A 7 41.63 -73.88 -12.34
N GLU A 8 40.81 -73.01 -12.96
CA GLU A 8 40.96 -71.76 -13.78
C GLU A 8 39.71 -70.85 -13.51
N ARG A 9 39.46 -69.61 -13.98
CA ARG A 9 39.92 -68.71 -15.09
C ARG A 9 39.95 -67.24 -14.57
N GLU A 10 40.34 -66.14 -15.25
CA GLU A 10 40.51 -65.69 -16.67
C GLU A 10 39.28 -65.20 -17.47
N GLU A 11 39.10 -63.86 -17.54
CA GLU A 11 39.10 -63.04 -18.77
C GLU A 11 39.56 -61.58 -18.45
N PRO A 12 39.91 -60.71 -19.43
CA PRO A 12 41.00 -59.71 -19.25
C PRO A 12 40.61 -58.23 -19.05
N ARG A 13 41.64 -57.36 -19.00
CA ARG A 13 41.62 -55.88 -18.88
C ARG A 13 41.98 -55.20 -20.21
N GLU A 14 41.67 -53.90 -20.32
CA GLU A 14 42.44 -52.85 -21.03
C GLU A 14 41.85 -51.46 -20.64
N GLU A 15 42.54 -50.30 -20.63
CA GLU A 15 43.98 -49.98 -20.75
C GLU A 15 44.26 -48.60 -20.05
N ALA A 16 45.52 -48.12 -19.94
CA ALA A 16 45.83 -46.81 -19.34
C ALA A 16 47.22 -46.22 -19.71
N VAL A 17 47.32 -44.86 -19.74
CA VAL A 17 48.53 -43.98 -19.83
C VAL A 17 49.45 -44.16 -21.08
N PRO A 18 50.39 -43.24 -21.47
CA PRO A 18 50.91 -42.02 -20.81
C PRO A 18 50.83 -40.71 -21.67
N ALA A 19 51.81 -39.78 -21.55
CA ALA A 19 51.68 -38.34 -21.87
C ALA A 19 52.89 -37.67 -22.61
N ALA A 20 52.84 -36.33 -22.78
CA ALA A 20 53.81 -35.40 -23.43
C ALA A 20 53.72 -35.32 -24.99
N PRO A 21 54.16 -34.24 -25.69
CA PRO A 21 55.11 -33.16 -25.31
C PRO A 21 54.66 -31.70 -25.62
N VAL A 22 55.60 -30.75 -25.65
CA VAL A 22 55.44 -29.29 -25.87
C VAL A 22 56.20 -28.83 -27.14
N PRO A 23 55.61 -27.97 -28.00
CA PRO A 23 56.29 -26.73 -28.45
C PRO A 23 55.36 -25.51 -28.67
N SER A 24 55.97 -24.32 -28.78
CA SER A 24 55.37 -23.00 -29.10
C SER A 24 55.50 -22.65 -30.61
N PRO A 25 55.09 -21.46 -31.14
CA PRO A 25 54.24 -20.38 -30.59
C PRO A 25 53.14 -19.88 -31.59
N GLU A 26 52.64 -18.65 -31.36
CA GLU A 26 51.77 -17.80 -32.23
C GLU A 26 50.26 -18.11 -32.32
N GLY A 27 49.45 -17.04 -32.21
CA GLY A 27 47.98 -17.07 -32.29
C GLY A 27 47.33 -16.04 -31.36
N ASN A 28 46.95 -14.87 -31.88
CA ASN A 28 46.26 -13.84 -31.09
C ASN A 28 44.87 -14.31 -30.64
N VAL A 29 44.62 -14.32 -29.33
CA VAL A 29 43.28 -14.35 -28.73
C VAL A 29 43.17 -13.19 -27.75
N VAL A 30 42.13 -12.37 -27.93
CA VAL A 30 41.84 -11.25 -27.02
C VAL A 30 41.18 -11.81 -25.77
N HIS A 31 41.83 -11.68 -24.62
CA HIS A 31 41.18 -11.92 -23.34
C HIS A 31 40.15 -10.80 -23.06
N PRO A 32 38.94 -11.11 -22.57
CA PRO A 32 38.08 -10.10 -21.97
C PRO A 32 38.77 -9.53 -20.71
N PRO A 33 38.48 -8.27 -20.34
CA PRO A 33 39.13 -7.63 -19.18
C PRO A 33 38.78 -8.34 -17.87
N GLU A 34 39.77 -8.43 -17.00
CA GLU A 34 39.65 -8.99 -15.65
C GLU A 34 38.73 -8.11 -14.79
N ALA A 35 37.69 -8.70 -14.21
CA ALA A 35 36.69 -7.95 -13.44
C ALA A 35 37.29 -7.45 -12.12
N ALA A 36 37.20 -6.13 -11.89
CA ALA A 36 37.68 -5.52 -10.66
C ALA A 36 36.84 -5.99 -9.43
N PRO A 37 37.46 -6.22 -8.26
CA PRO A 37 36.73 -6.66 -7.08
C PRO A 37 35.74 -5.59 -6.60
N SER A 38 34.47 -5.97 -6.39
CA SER A 38 33.47 -5.06 -5.82
C SER A 38 33.63 -4.97 -4.31
N ASP A 39 33.88 -3.77 -3.79
CA ASP A 39 34.23 -3.47 -2.39
C ASP A 39 33.12 -3.74 -1.33
N ASP A 40 32.02 -4.37 -1.75
CA ASP A 40 30.73 -4.44 -1.07
C ASP A 40 30.72 -5.47 0.07
N ALA A 41 31.30 -5.06 1.21
CA ALA A 41 31.50 -5.90 2.40
C ALA A 41 30.24 -6.71 2.81
N PRO A 42 30.30 -8.05 2.83
CA PRO A 42 29.14 -8.90 3.07
C PRO A 42 28.80 -9.04 4.56
N THR A 43 27.50 -8.98 4.89
CA THR A 43 26.98 -9.36 6.21
C THR A 43 26.89 -10.88 6.33
N ILE A 44 28.05 -11.53 6.40
CA ILE A 44 28.17 -12.99 6.48
C ILE A 44 27.59 -13.49 7.80
N ILE A 45 26.61 -14.39 7.70
CA ILE A 45 26.27 -15.36 8.74
C ILE A 45 26.30 -16.74 8.08
N SER A 46 27.47 -17.38 8.12
CA SER A 46 27.75 -18.66 7.45
C SER A 46 28.97 -19.35 8.08
N THR A 47 29.26 -20.59 7.67
CA THR A 47 30.28 -21.47 8.26
C THR A 47 31.55 -21.65 7.41
N VAL A 48 31.69 -20.92 6.30
CA VAL A 48 32.91 -20.98 5.47
C VAL A 48 34.03 -20.15 6.13
N PRO A 49 35.22 -20.72 6.42
CA PRO A 49 36.31 -19.96 7.02
C PRO A 49 36.90 -18.96 6.00
N PRO A 50 37.12 -17.68 6.38
CA PRO A 50 37.76 -16.72 5.49
C PRO A 50 39.18 -17.17 5.11
N ARG A 51 39.57 -16.90 3.86
CA ARG A 51 40.89 -17.19 3.31
C ARG A 51 41.97 -16.61 4.23
N ALA A 52 42.88 -17.47 4.71
CA ALA A 52 43.73 -17.22 5.88
C ALA A 52 44.32 -15.79 5.93
N LEU A 53 43.86 -15.03 6.92
CA LEU A 53 44.39 -13.73 7.31
C LEU A 53 45.87 -13.83 7.71
N ARG A 54 46.62 -12.73 7.59
CA ARG A 54 48.06 -12.73 7.84
C ARG A 54 48.34 -12.39 9.32
N PRO A 55 49.56 -12.63 9.83
CA PRO A 55 49.86 -12.41 11.26
C PRO A 55 49.83 -10.95 11.75
N GLU A 56 49.37 -10.01 10.92
CA GLU A 56 49.43 -8.55 11.14
C GLU A 56 48.07 -7.95 11.56
N ASP A 57 46.98 -8.73 11.47
CA ASP A 57 45.59 -8.20 11.50
C ASP A 57 45.05 -7.95 12.93
N GLY A 58 44.59 -6.71 13.18
CA GLY A 58 44.27 -6.18 14.51
C GLY A 58 42.84 -6.43 15.05
N PHE A 59 42.60 -5.99 16.30
CA PHE A 59 41.36 -6.00 17.08
C PHE A 59 40.58 -7.33 17.17
N LEU A 60 40.05 -7.84 16.06
CA LEU A 60 39.17 -9.01 15.99
C LEU A 60 39.85 -10.30 16.47
N GLY A 61 41.14 -10.48 16.18
CA GLY A 61 41.93 -11.61 16.65
C GLY A 61 42.06 -11.69 18.18
N LEU A 62 41.92 -10.56 18.90
CA LEU A 62 41.99 -10.50 20.36
C LEU A 62 40.68 -10.90 21.05
N LEU A 63 39.55 -10.98 20.32
CA LEU A 63 38.23 -11.20 20.89
C LEU A 63 37.85 -12.68 21.07
N ARG A 64 38.53 -13.61 20.37
CA ARG A 64 38.20 -15.05 20.41
C ARG A 64 38.34 -15.62 21.82
N GLY A 65 37.27 -16.26 22.32
CA GLY A 65 37.20 -16.80 23.69
C GLY A 65 37.01 -15.74 24.79
N ARG A 66 36.83 -14.46 24.45
CA ARG A 66 36.35 -13.46 25.42
C ARG A 66 34.83 -13.59 25.62
N ARG A 67 34.34 -12.94 26.66
CA ARG A 67 32.91 -12.80 26.95
C ARG A 67 32.48 -11.35 26.84
N LEU A 68 31.27 -11.14 26.33
CA LEU A 68 30.55 -9.87 26.33
C LEU A 68 29.16 -10.13 26.94
N ALA A 69 28.90 -9.58 28.11
CA ALA A 69 27.83 -10.01 29.02
C ALA A 69 27.81 -11.55 29.21
N HIS A 70 26.78 -12.22 28.70
CA HIS A 70 26.61 -13.67 28.75
C HIS A 70 26.93 -14.38 27.42
N PHE A 71 27.52 -13.68 26.44
CA PHE A 71 27.90 -14.23 25.15
C PHE A 71 29.40 -14.55 25.10
N GLU A 72 29.76 -15.78 24.75
CA GLU A 72 31.14 -16.20 24.47
C GLU A 72 31.46 -16.03 22.99
N LEU A 73 32.51 -15.27 22.65
CA LEU A 73 32.84 -14.89 21.28
C LEU A 73 33.63 -16.01 20.59
N VAL A 74 33.02 -16.67 19.59
CA VAL A 74 33.55 -17.88 18.95
C VAL A 74 34.46 -17.56 17.77
N GLU A 75 34.00 -16.70 16.84
CA GLU A 75 34.76 -16.29 15.65
C GLU A 75 34.10 -15.08 14.96
N PRO A 76 34.89 -14.14 14.38
CA PRO A 76 34.33 -13.11 13.51
C PRO A 76 33.74 -13.76 12.26
N ILE A 77 32.54 -13.34 11.87
CA ILE A 77 31.86 -13.82 10.66
C ILE A 77 31.82 -12.73 9.58
N GLY A 78 31.53 -11.47 9.94
CA GLY A 78 31.51 -10.34 9.01
C GLY A 78 32.14 -9.08 9.59
N VAL A 79 32.70 -8.23 8.72
CA VAL A 79 33.26 -6.92 9.09
C VAL A 79 32.75 -5.89 8.09
N GLY A 80 31.74 -5.11 8.49
CA GLY A 80 31.19 -4.02 7.69
C GLY A 80 31.68 -2.66 8.19
N GLY A 81 31.67 -1.64 7.33
CA GLY A 81 32.15 -0.28 7.65
C GLY A 81 31.39 0.49 8.75
N MET A 82 30.45 -0.16 9.46
CA MET A 82 29.67 0.40 10.57
C MET A 82 29.56 -0.55 11.79
N ALA A 83 29.90 -1.83 11.65
CA ALA A 83 29.79 -2.82 12.72
C ALA A 83 30.62 -4.09 12.43
N ALA A 84 31.14 -4.71 13.49
CA ALA A 84 31.69 -6.06 13.44
C ALA A 84 30.59 -7.08 13.80
N VAL A 85 30.49 -8.18 13.06
CA VAL A 85 29.54 -9.27 13.33
C VAL A 85 30.32 -10.52 13.73
N ILE A 86 30.06 -11.02 14.94
CA ILE A 86 30.80 -12.13 15.56
C ILE A 86 29.82 -13.26 15.88
N ARG A 87 30.15 -14.49 15.46
CA ARG A 87 29.44 -15.69 15.92
C ARG A 87 29.74 -15.87 17.40
N ALA A 88 28.71 -15.90 18.23
CA ALA A 88 28.84 -16.05 19.68
C ALA A 88 27.94 -17.16 20.22
N ARG A 89 28.27 -17.68 21.40
CA ARG A 89 27.45 -18.65 22.14
C ARG A 89 26.77 -17.93 23.31
N ASP A 90 25.45 -17.93 23.30
CA ASP A 90 24.59 -17.52 24.42
C ASP A 90 24.76 -18.54 25.56
N LEU A 91 25.45 -18.16 26.64
CA LEU A 91 25.73 -19.05 27.76
C LEU A 91 24.55 -19.22 28.74
N GLN A 92 23.44 -18.51 28.54
CA GLN A 92 22.22 -18.67 29.36
C GLN A 92 21.21 -19.61 28.71
N LEU A 93 21.14 -19.62 27.38
CA LEU A 93 20.18 -20.42 26.60
C LEU A 93 20.83 -21.48 25.70
N ASP A 94 22.14 -21.70 25.85
CA ASP A 94 23.01 -22.63 25.12
C ASP A 94 22.77 -22.72 23.61
N ARG A 95 22.84 -21.57 22.94
CA ARG A 95 22.56 -21.43 21.49
C ARG A 95 23.59 -20.53 20.81
N ILE A 96 23.71 -20.65 19.49
CA ILE A 96 24.54 -19.78 18.67
C ILE A 96 23.74 -18.53 18.27
N VAL A 97 24.40 -17.37 18.32
CA VAL A 97 23.85 -16.06 17.93
C VAL A 97 24.83 -15.31 17.02
N ALA A 98 24.32 -14.40 16.20
CA ALA A 98 25.11 -13.43 15.45
C ALA A 98 25.16 -12.12 16.24
N LEU A 99 26.31 -11.80 16.84
CA LEU A 99 26.51 -10.65 17.70
C LEU A 99 27.05 -9.48 16.87
N LYS A 100 26.17 -8.52 16.52
CA LYS A 100 26.55 -7.25 15.87
C LYS A 100 27.05 -6.30 16.96
N ILE A 101 28.27 -5.80 16.85
CA ILE A 101 28.93 -4.94 17.83
C ILE A 101 29.24 -3.60 17.17
N LEU A 102 28.86 -2.49 17.83
CA LEU A 102 29.20 -1.14 17.41
C LEU A 102 30.70 -0.87 17.69
N PRO A 103 31.49 -0.36 16.72
CA PRO A 103 32.91 -0.09 16.92
C PRO A 103 33.15 0.95 18.03
N PRO A 104 34.24 0.86 18.82
CA PRO A 104 34.54 1.81 19.90
C PRO A 104 34.51 3.28 19.46
N GLU A 105 34.92 3.55 18.22
CA GLU A 105 34.95 4.88 17.63
C GLU A 105 33.53 5.45 17.48
N LEU A 106 32.61 4.65 16.94
CA LEU A 106 31.19 5.02 16.78
C LEU A 106 30.41 4.96 18.10
N ALA A 107 30.86 4.17 19.08
CA ALA A 107 30.28 4.16 20.42
C ALA A 107 30.51 5.49 21.18
N THR A 108 31.44 6.34 20.73
CA THR A 108 31.60 7.71 21.28
C THR A 108 30.62 8.74 20.70
N ASP A 109 29.91 8.41 19.61
CA ASP A 109 28.85 9.26 19.05
C ASP A 109 27.47 8.84 19.62
N PRO A 110 26.81 9.70 20.43
CA PRO A 110 25.48 9.40 20.95
C PRO A 110 24.43 9.19 19.86
N GLU A 111 24.64 9.73 18.66
CA GLU A 111 23.70 9.68 17.55
C GLU A 111 23.80 8.33 16.80
N ALA A 112 25.01 7.83 16.55
CA ALA A 112 25.26 6.44 16.12
C ALA A 112 24.75 5.42 17.15
N VAL A 113 25.01 5.62 18.45
CA VAL A 113 24.46 4.75 19.52
C VAL A 113 22.93 4.76 19.52
N ARG A 114 22.31 5.94 19.37
CA ARG A 114 20.84 6.08 19.25
C ARG A 114 20.32 5.34 18.02
N ARG A 115 20.94 5.49 16.85
CA ARG A 115 20.56 4.78 15.61
C ARG A 115 20.67 3.26 15.78
N PHE A 116 21.76 2.78 16.37
CA PHE A 116 22.00 1.36 16.66
C PHE A 116 20.94 0.77 17.61
N GLN A 117 20.58 1.49 18.68
CA GLN A 117 19.47 1.08 19.56
C GLN A 117 18.09 1.13 18.87
N GLN A 118 17.87 2.08 17.95
CA GLN A 118 16.62 2.17 17.18
C GLN A 118 16.47 1.01 16.20
N GLU A 119 17.56 0.59 15.55
CA GLU A 119 17.62 -0.62 14.72
C GLU A 119 17.16 -1.86 15.50
N ALA A 120 17.77 -2.10 16.69
CA ALA A 120 17.41 -3.21 17.57
C ALA A 120 15.92 -3.19 17.97
N ARG A 121 15.40 -2.01 18.36
CA ARG A 121 14.00 -1.83 18.78
C ARG A 121 13.00 -1.96 17.63
N ALA A 122 13.39 -1.73 16.39
CA ALA A 122 12.54 -1.96 15.23
C ALA A 122 12.53 -3.44 14.84
N ALA A 123 13.70 -4.06 14.74
CA ALA A 123 13.85 -5.48 14.44
C ALA A 123 13.17 -6.38 15.48
N ALA A 124 13.21 -6.01 16.77
CA ALA A 124 12.53 -6.73 17.85
C ALA A 124 10.98 -6.70 17.79
N LYS A 125 10.37 -5.92 16.87
CA LYS A 125 8.92 -5.97 16.60
C LYS A 125 8.52 -7.09 15.63
N LEU A 126 9.50 -7.75 15.02
CA LEU A 126 9.33 -8.65 13.88
C LEU A 126 9.50 -10.10 14.34
N ASP A 127 8.52 -10.94 13.99
CA ASP A 127 8.56 -12.38 14.21
C ASP A 127 8.06 -13.10 12.96
N SER A 128 9.00 -13.54 12.12
CA SER A 128 8.75 -14.16 10.83
C SER A 128 9.85 -15.17 10.52
N GLU A 129 9.51 -16.27 9.85
CA GLU A 129 10.52 -17.22 9.37
C GLU A 129 11.43 -16.65 8.29
N ASN A 130 11.05 -15.54 7.66
CA ASN A 130 11.82 -14.93 6.57
C ASN A 130 12.59 -13.67 7.01
N ILE A 131 12.67 -13.39 8.31
CA ILE A 131 13.48 -12.31 8.91
C ILE A 131 14.30 -12.88 10.09
N ALA A 132 15.55 -12.46 10.26
CA ALA A 132 16.35 -12.80 11.44
C ALA A 132 15.85 -12.05 12.68
N ARG A 133 15.52 -12.80 13.74
CA ARG A 133 15.02 -12.25 15.01
C ARG A 133 16.13 -11.54 15.79
N VAL A 134 15.77 -10.49 16.53
CA VAL A 134 16.60 -9.98 17.63
C VAL A 134 16.29 -10.78 18.89
N TYR A 135 17.34 -11.23 19.56
CA TYR A 135 17.25 -11.96 20.83
C TYR A 135 17.66 -11.12 22.04
N PHE A 136 18.60 -10.19 21.87
CA PHE A 136 19.08 -9.32 22.95
C PHE A 136 19.67 -8.03 22.38
N CYS A 137 19.62 -6.94 23.15
CA CYS A 137 20.33 -5.69 22.87
C CYS A 137 20.86 -5.16 24.19
N GLY A 138 22.10 -4.67 24.23
CA GLY A 138 22.69 -4.18 25.46
C GLY A 138 24.04 -3.52 25.28
N GLU A 139 24.71 -3.34 26.41
CA GLU A 139 26.04 -2.76 26.55
C GLU A 139 26.82 -3.57 27.59
N ASP A 140 28.09 -3.86 27.31
CA ASP A 140 29.04 -4.39 28.29
C ASP A 140 30.45 -3.93 27.91
N GLN A 141 31.32 -3.72 28.91
CA GLN A 141 32.72 -3.29 28.72
C GLN A 141 32.89 -2.03 27.84
N GLY A 142 31.86 -1.17 27.75
CA GLY A 142 31.84 0.02 26.89
C GLY A 142 31.56 -0.24 25.40
N LEU A 143 31.08 -1.45 25.06
CA LEU A 143 30.66 -1.83 23.71
C LEU A 143 29.15 -2.05 23.68
N HIS A 144 28.46 -1.35 22.77
CA HIS A 144 27.06 -1.64 22.46
C HIS A 144 26.95 -2.82 21.50
N PHE A 145 26.01 -3.73 21.75
CA PHE A 145 25.83 -4.92 20.93
C PHE A 145 24.37 -5.37 20.80
N ILE A 146 24.07 -6.07 19.71
CA ILE A 146 22.78 -6.71 19.42
C ILE A 146 23.06 -8.19 19.11
N ALA A 147 22.39 -9.10 19.82
CA ALA A 147 22.39 -10.51 19.51
C ALA A 147 21.21 -10.82 18.57
N PHE A 148 21.52 -11.14 17.31
CA PHE A 148 20.57 -11.64 16.33
C PHE A 148 20.58 -13.18 16.29
N GLU A 149 19.52 -13.73 15.70
CA GLU A 149 19.46 -15.11 15.23
C GLU A 149 20.64 -15.45 14.31
N PHE A 150 21.41 -16.49 14.65
CA PHE A 150 22.42 -17.04 13.75
C PHE A 150 21.73 -17.90 12.70
N VAL A 151 21.62 -17.40 11.47
CA VAL A 151 21.03 -18.11 10.34
C VAL A 151 22.08 -19.02 9.71
N GLU A 152 21.82 -20.33 9.67
CA GLU A 152 22.69 -21.29 8.96
C GLU A 152 22.34 -21.31 7.48
N GLY A 153 23.24 -20.80 6.65
CA GLY A 153 23.08 -20.73 5.20
C GLY A 153 24.23 -20.02 4.49
N GLU A 154 24.05 -19.76 3.21
CA GLU A 154 24.94 -18.95 2.38
C GLU A 154 24.24 -17.62 2.03
N ASN A 155 24.97 -16.52 1.87
CA ASN A 155 24.35 -15.27 1.44
C ASN A 155 24.13 -15.27 -0.09
N LEU A 156 23.05 -14.62 -0.55
CA LEU A 156 22.64 -14.63 -1.95
C LEU A 156 23.62 -13.91 -2.88
N ARG A 157 24.48 -13.01 -2.39
CA ARG A 157 25.58 -12.44 -3.20
C ARG A 157 26.58 -13.54 -3.57
N THR A 158 27.08 -14.31 -2.61
CA THR A 158 28.04 -15.39 -2.87
C THR A 158 27.43 -16.48 -3.76
N LEU A 159 26.14 -16.81 -3.56
CA LEU A 159 25.43 -17.79 -4.38
C LEU A 159 25.32 -17.35 -5.85
N LEU A 160 25.24 -16.05 -6.12
CA LEU A 160 25.27 -15.47 -7.47
C LEU A 160 26.71 -15.34 -8.02
N GLU A 161 27.69 -15.04 -7.18
CA GLU A 161 29.11 -15.03 -7.56
C GLU A 161 29.61 -16.43 -7.96
N GLU A 162 29.12 -17.50 -7.33
CA GLU A 162 29.43 -18.89 -7.70
C GLU A 162 28.62 -19.42 -8.91
N ARG A 163 27.32 -19.08 -9.02
CA ARG A 163 26.41 -19.65 -10.03
C ARG A 163 26.13 -18.74 -11.24
N GLY A 164 26.57 -17.49 -11.19
CA GLY A 164 26.17 -16.43 -12.13
C GLY A 164 24.72 -15.98 -11.90
N ARG A 165 23.75 -16.82 -12.29
CA ARG A 165 22.31 -16.53 -12.21
C ARG A 165 21.50 -17.74 -11.73
N LEU A 166 20.32 -17.50 -11.17
CA LEU A 166 19.40 -18.54 -10.72
C LEU A 166 18.34 -18.84 -11.80
N PRO A 167 17.92 -20.11 -11.95
CA PRO A 167 16.74 -20.47 -12.74
C PRO A 167 15.49 -19.73 -12.26
N VAL A 168 14.62 -19.31 -13.18
CA VAL A 168 13.39 -18.55 -12.87
C VAL A 168 12.54 -19.18 -11.74
N PRO A 169 12.29 -20.51 -11.71
CA PRO A 169 11.59 -21.17 -10.60
C PRO A 169 12.25 -20.94 -9.23
N GLU A 170 13.57 -21.02 -9.17
CA GLU A 170 14.35 -20.87 -7.94
C GLU A 170 14.41 -19.41 -7.47
N ALA A 171 14.58 -18.47 -8.40
CA ALA A 171 14.52 -17.04 -8.11
C ALA A 171 13.12 -16.64 -7.56
N VAL A 172 12.03 -17.14 -8.15
CA VAL A 172 10.66 -16.90 -7.67
C VAL A 172 10.41 -17.54 -6.29
N HIS A 173 10.94 -18.74 -6.03
CA HIS A 173 10.84 -19.43 -4.74
C HIS A 173 11.49 -18.64 -3.58
N TYR A 174 12.69 -18.08 -3.79
CA TYR A 174 13.32 -17.22 -2.79
C TYR A 174 12.63 -15.86 -2.68
N LEU A 175 12.13 -15.32 -3.79
CA LEU A 175 11.44 -14.04 -3.80
C LEU A 175 10.12 -14.09 -3.01
N LEU A 176 9.29 -15.12 -3.19
CA LEU A 176 8.05 -15.32 -2.41
C LEU A 176 8.30 -15.30 -0.90
N GLN A 177 9.38 -15.94 -0.46
CA GLN A 177 9.80 -15.98 0.93
C GLN A 177 10.23 -14.60 1.45
N ILE A 178 11.08 -13.87 0.73
CA ILE A 178 11.50 -12.52 1.16
C ILE A 178 10.32 -11.54 1.13
N VAL A 179 9.41 -11.63 0.15
CA VAL A 179 8.16 -10.84 0.12
C VAL A 179 7.26 -11.15 1.31
N THR A 180 7.21 -12.40 1.78
CA THR A 180 6.50 -12.78 3.03
C THR A 180 7.11 -12.08 4.24
N GLY A 181 8.44 -11.99 4.30
CA GLY A 181 9.16 -11.18 5.29
C GLY A 181 8.76 -9.70 5.22
N LEU A 182 8.80 -9.08 4.03
CA LEU A 182 8.45 -7.67 3.86
C LEU A 182 6.98 -7.36 4.19
N ALA A 183 6.05 -8.27 3.88
CA ALA A 183 4.65 -8.14 4.29
C ALA A 183 4.52 -8.09 5.83
N HIS A 184 5.28 -8.92 6.54
CA HIS A 184 5.35 -8.88 7.99
C HIS A 184 5.96 -7.56 8.51
N ALA A 185 7.12 -7.14 7.98
CA ALA A 185 7.78 -5.89 8.37
C ALA A 185 6.87 -4.66 8.18
N ALA A 186 6.24 -4.55 7.00
CA ALA A 186 5.29 -3.50 6.68
C ALA A 186 4.06 -3.53 7.60
N SER A 187 3.56 -4.71 7.98
CA SER A 187 2.45 -4.84 8.94
C SER A 187 2.78 -4.30 10.34
N ARG A 188 4.07 -4.20 10.68
CA ARG A 188 4.59 -3.67 11.96
C ARG A 188 5.14 -2.24 11.86
N GLY A 189 4.98 -1.59 10.71
CA GLY A 189 5.48 -0.24 10.46
C GLY A 189 7.01 -0.16 10.41
N VAL A 190 7.67 -1.22 9.92
CA VAL A 190 9.13 -1.28 9.73
C VAL A 190 9.45 -1.40 8.24
N VAL A 191 10.47 -0.65 7.80
CA VAL A 191 11.00 -0.61 6.43
C VAL A 191 12.47 -1.04 6.50
N HIS A 192 12.93 -1.88 5.57
CA HIS A 192 14.26 -2.48 5.62
C HIS A 192 15.38 -1.54 5.14
N ARG A 193 15.14 -0.77 4.08
CA ARG A 193 16.01 0.26 3.48
C ARG A 193 17.38 -0.22 2.95
N ASP A 194 17.79 -1.46 3.21
CA ASP A 194 19.03 -2.06 2.68
C ASP A 194 18.79 -3.49 2.17
N ILE A 195 17.90 -3.67 1.20
CA ILE A 195 17.63 -4.98 0.57
C ILE A 195 18.56 -5.19 -0.62
N LYS A 196 19.39 -6.22 -0.53
CA LYS A 196 20.41 -6.60 -1.51
C LYS A 196 20.82 -8.07 -1.32
N PRO A 197 21.45 -8.73 -2.30
CA PRO A 197 21.87 -10.13 -2.19
C PRO A 197 22.74 -10.45 -0.95
N SER A 198 23.61 -9.55 -0.49
CA SER A 198 24.43 -9.80 0.71
C SER A 198 23.68 -9.73 2.04
N ASN A 199 22.42 -9.25 2.06
CA ASN A 199 21.54 -9.22 3.23
C ASN A 199 20.43 -10.28 3.17
N ILE A 200 20.50 -11.22 2.23
CA ILE A 200 19.58 -12.36 2.12
C ILE A 200 20.38 -13.65 2.29
N ILE A 201 19.97 -14.51 3.22
CA ILE A 201 20.62 -15.79 3.49
C ILE A 201 19.71 -16.93 3.06
N ILE A 202 20.28 -17.86 2.28
CA ILE A 202 19.67 -19.07 1.77
C ILE A 202 20.21 -20.25 2.58
N SER A 203 19.33 -20.89 3.35
CA SER A 203 19.69 -22.06 4.16
C SER A 203 19.86 -23.34 3.32
N PRO A 204 20.52 -24.39 3.83
CA PRO A 204 20.66 -25.67 3.11
C PRO A 204 19.31 -26.33 2.73
N ASN A 205 18.24 -26.08 3.50
CA ASN A 205 16.87 -26.48 3.16
C ASN A 205 16.11 -25.46 2.30
N ARG A 206 16.82 -24.58 1.58
CA ARG A 206 16.27 -23.61 0.60
C ARG A 206 15.22 -22.64 1.19
N ARG A 207 15.35 -22.31 2.48
CA ARG A 207 14.60 -21.20 3.10
C ARG A 207 15.40 -19.90 2.89
N ALA A 208 14.71 -18.83 2.53
CA ALA A 208 15.30 -17.50 2.39
C ALA A 208 14.93 -16.62 3.59
N LYS A 209 15.94 -16.04 4.24
CA LYS A 209 15.79 -15.17 5.41
C LYS A 209 16.56 -13.86 5.21
N LEU A 210 15.86 -12.75 5.41
CA LEU A 210 16.40 -11.40 5.36
C LEU A 210 17.13 -11.08 6.68
N VAL A 211 18.32 -10.49 6.60
CA VAL A 211 19.14 -10.11 7.74
C VAL A 211 19.52 -8.64 7.67
N ASP A 212 19.88 -8.07 8.83
CA ASP A 212 20.46 -6.71 8.96
C ASP A 212 19.53 -5.57 8.49
N MET A 213 18.61 -5.15 9.37
CA MET A 213 17.72 -4.00 9.12
C MET A 213 18.57 -2.74 8.89
N GLY A 214 18.48 -2.13 7.70
CA GLY A 214 19.35 -1.03 7.26
C GLY A 214 19.18 0.32 7.97
N LEU A 215 18.54 0.35 9.14
CA LEU A 215 18.11 1.57 9.84
C LEU A 215 19.27 2.43 10.36
N ALA A 216 20.47 1.85 10.54
CA ALA A 216 21.68 2.62 10.84
C ALA A 216 22.14 3.52 9.67
N ARG A 217 21.76 3.20 8.42
CA ARG A 217 22.20 3.86 7.17
C ARG A 217 21.41 5.15 6.82
N SER A 218 20.91 5.88 7.82
CA SER A 218 20.30 7.20 7.60
C SER A 218 21.36 8.19 7.12
N LEU A 219 21.38 8.49 5.82
CA LEU A 219 22.28 9.46 5.21
C LEU A 219 21.80 10.89 5.53
N GLU A 220 22.09 11.36 6.73
CA GLU A 220 21.89 12.76 7.13
C GLU A 220 22.78 13.68 6.27
N PRO A 221 22.25 14.68 5.54
CA PRO A 221 23.03 15.53 4.63
C PRO A 221 23.85 16.62 5.37
N HIS A 222 24.20 16.43 6.64
CA HIS A 222 24.81 17.44 7.50
C HIS A 222 26.34 17.49 7.43
N SER A 223 26.91 17.17 6.26
CA SER A 223 28.24 17.64 5.88
C SER A 223 28.44 17.61 4.36
N ASP A 224 28.73 18.78 3.76
CA ASP A 224 29.01 18.98 2.33
C ASP A 224 30.31 18.30 1.83
N HIS A 225 30.88 17.38 2.62
CA HIS A 225 32.15 16.69 2.37
C HIS A 225 32.06 15.15 2.52
N ALA A 226 31.01 14.61 3.17
CA ALA A 226 30.90 13.17 3.42
C ALA A 226 30.67 12.30 2.16
N LEU A 227 30.07 12.86 1.10
CA LEU A 227 29.95 12.17 -0.20
C LEU A 227 31.30 11.80 -0.85
N THR A 228 32.41 12.33 -0.32
CA THR A 228 33.79 12.08 -0.80
C THR A 228 34.75 11.50 0.24
N GLN A 229 34.31 11.29 1.49
CA GLN A 229 35.15 10.66 2.52
C GLN A 229 34.38 9.67 3.41
N SER A 230 34.93 8.46 3.51
CA SER A 230 34.66 7.46 4.55
C SER A 230 33.30 6.74 4.52
N GLY A 231 33.25 5.56 3.90
CA GLY A 231 32.43 4.44 4.39
C GLY A 231 31.26 3.96 3.53
N VAL A 232 30.73 4.74 2.59
CA VAL A 232 29.61 4.29 1.73
C VAL A 232 30.12 3.50 0.53
N THR A 233 29.74 2.23 0.46
CA THR A 233 30.32 1.23 -0.44
C THR A 233 29.70 1.28 -1.84
N LEU A 234 30.52 1.19 -2.90
CA LEU A 234 30.08 1.41 -4.29
C LEU A 234 29.04 0.38 -4.81
N GLY A 235 28.97 -0.80 -4.19
CA GLY A 235 27.97 -1.84 -4.52
C GLY A 235 26.59 -1.63 -3.87
N THR A 236 26.52 -0.88 -2.76
CA THR A 236 25.24 -0.55 -2.11
C THR A 236 24.33 0.29 -3.03
N PHE A 237 24.92 1.10 -3.92
CA PHE A 237 24.19 1.90 -4.90
C PHE A 237 23.56 1.10 -6.06
N ASP A 238 23.77 -0.22 -6.15
CA ASP A 238 23.18 -1.08 -7.19
C ASP A 238 21.72 -1.48 -6.94
N TYR A 239 21.21 -1.20 -5.73
CA TYR A 239 19.88 -1.59 -5.27
C TYR A 239 19.08 -0.42 -4.68
N ILE A 240 19.64 0.80 -4.65
CA ILE A 240 19.01 1.97 -4.03
C ILE A 240 17.79 2.44 -4.84
N SER A 241 16.69 2.78 -4.16
CA SER A 241 15.50 3.31 -4.82
C SER A 241 15.64 4.80 -5.15
N PRO A 242 14.92 5.33 -6.16
CA PRO A 242 14.96 6.73 -6.57
C PRO A 242 14.73 7.72 -5.42
N GLU A 243 13.73 7.45 -4.58
CA GLU A 243 13.36 8.28 -3.44
C GLU A 243 14.37 8.14 -2.29
N GLN A 244 14.88 6.94 -1.99
CA GLN A 244 15.94 6.77 -0.98
C GLN A 244 17.28 7.41 -1.42
N ALA A 245 17.48 7.58 -2.73
CA ALA A 245 18.59 8.31 -3.33
C ALA A 245 18.41 9.84 -3.35
N LEU A 246 17.23 10.36 -3.03
CA LEU A 246 16.91 11.80 -2.99
C LEU A 246 16.69 12.28 -1.56
N GLU A 247 15.80 11.64 -0.81
CA GLU A 247 15.49 11.91 0.59
C GLU A 247 15.28 10.58 1.35
N PRO A 248 16.31 10.05 2.04
CA PRO A 248 16.24 8.80 2.80
C PRO A 248 15.11 8.75 3.85
N ARG A 249 14.58 9.89 4.28
CA ARG A 249 13.47 9.97 5.23
C ARG A 249 12.12 9.59 4.59
N GLU A 250 11.93 9.82 3.29
CA GLU A 250 10.72 9.44 2.53
C GLU A 250 10.65 7.94 2.16
N ALA A 251 11.73 7.19 2.34
CA ALA A 251 11.81 5.77 1.96
C ALA A 251 10.82 4.88 2.75
N ASP A 252 9.81 4.34 2.07
CA ASP A 252 8.77 3.46 2.62
C ASP A 252 8.86 2.02 2.05
N VAL A 253 7.84 1.18 2.30
CA VAL A 253 7.81 -0.22 1.81
C VAL A 253 7.94 -0.35 0.29
N ARG A 254 7.64 0.70 -0.48
CA ARG A 254 7.79 0.74 -1.95
C ARG A 254 9.25 0.94 -2.36
N SER A 255 10.09 1.46 -1.46
CA SER A 255 11.55 1.45 -1.58
C SER A 255 12.10 0.04 -1.43
N ASP A 256 11.66 -0.69 -0.40
CA ASP A 256 12.00 -2.10 -0.19
C ASP A 256 11.59 -2.97 -1.40
N ILE A 257 10.39 -2.75 -1.96
CA ILE A 257 9.91 -3.44 -3.17
C ILE A 257 10.79 -3.15 -4.39
N TYR A 258 11.32 -1.93 -4.54
CA TYR A 258 12.23 -1.56 -5.63
C TYR A 258 13.61 -2.21 -5.46
N SER A 259 14.18 -2.17 -4.25
CA SER A 259 15.48 -2.80 -3.93
C SER A 259 15.42 -4.32 -4.04
N LEU A 260 14.30 -4.93 -3.65
CA LEU A 260 14.01 -6.33 -3.92
C LEU A 260 13.82 -6.60 -5.43
N GLY A 261 13.31 -5.63 -6.19
CA GLY A 261 13.26 -5.68 -7.66
C GLY A 261 14.66 -5.73 -8.27
N CYS A 262 15.55 -4.82 -7.86
CA CYS A 262 16.97 -4.83 -8.27
C CYS A 262 17.66 -6.15 -7.90
N THR A 263 17.32 -6.71 -6.73
CA THR A 263 17.78 -8.04 -6.28
C THR A 263 17.24 -9.17 -7.16
N PHE A 264 15.97 -9.14 -7.56
CA PHE A 264 15.36 -10.13 -8.45
C PHE A 264 15.92 -10.05 -9.88
N TYR A 265 16.15 -8.84 -10.39
CA TYR A 265 16.86 -8.62 -11.65
C TYR A 265 18.24 -9.27 -11.63
N HIS A 266 18.99 -9.10 -10.53
CA HIS A 266 20.29 -9.76 -10.34
C HIS A 266 20.15 -11.28 -10.30
N MET A 267 19.19 -11.83 -9.53
CA MET A 267 18.94 -13.29 -9.52
C MET A 267 18.65 -13.87 -10.92
N LEU A 268 17.93 -13.14 -11.77
CA LEU A 268 17.52 -13.60 -13.10
C LEU A 268 18.56 -13.41 -14.21
N THR A 269 19.45 -12.42 -14.09
CA THR A 269 20.37 -12.01 -15.17
C THR A 269 21.85 -12.16 -14.83
N GLY A 270 22.20 -12.36 -13.56
CA GLY A 270 23.57 -12.50 -13.08
C GLY A 270 24.37 -11.20 -12.99
N GLN A 271 23.69 -10.06 -13.09
CA GLN A 271 24.24 -8.74 -12.79
C GLN A 271 23.14 -7.81 -12.26
N PRO A 272 23.44 -6.82 -11.40
CA PRO A 272 22.44 -5.85 -10.97
C PRO A 272 21.98 -4.96 -12.15
N PRO A 273 20.91 -4.16 -11.99
CA PRO A 273 20.38 -3.32 -13.07
C PRO A 273 21.37 -2.25 -13.60
N VAL A 274 22.37 -1.86 -12.81
CA VAL A 274 23.37 -0.83 -13.17
C VAL A 274 24.79 -1.29 -12.78
N PRO A 275 25.35 -2.34 -13.42
CA PRO A 275 26.58 -2.98 -12.94
C PRO A 275 27.80 -2.06 -12.96
N GLU A 276 27.88 -1.15 -13.94
CA GLU A 276 29.05 -0.30 -14.15
C GLU A 276 28.76 1.20 -13.96
N GLY A 277 29.46 1.83 -13.03
CA GLY A 277 29.48 3.29 -12.91
C GLY A 277 30.06 3.82 -11.62
N THR A 278 30.35 5.12 -11.61
CA THR A 278 30.49 5.89 -10.36
C THR A 278 29.16 5.91 -9.61
N ALA A 279 29.18 6.17 -8.30
CA ALA A 279 27.95 6.30 -7.50
C ALA A 279 26.96 7.29 -8.13
N ALA A 280 27.43 8.45 -8.62
CA ALA A 280 26.60 9.42 -9.33
C ALA A 280 25.94 8.86 -10.61
N LYS A 281 26.65 8.05 -11.41
CA LYS A 281 26.07 7.38 -12.59
C LYS A 281 25.03 6.34 -12.18
N LYS A 282 25.27 5.58 -11.12
CA LYS A 282 24.30 4.61 -10.56
C LYS A 282 23.04 5.31 -10.07
N LEU A 283 23.17 6.33 -9.22
CA LEU A 283 22.07 7.17 -8.72
C LEU A 283 21.25 7.78 -9.87
N HIS A 284 21.91 8.38 -10.88
CA HIS A 284 21.24 8.94 -12.05
C HIS A 284 20.45 7.88 -12.85
N HIS A 285 21.01 6.69 -13.07
CA HIS A 285 20.29 5.59 -13.72
C HIS A 285 19.11 5.09 -12.87
N HIS A 286 19.30 4.90 -11.56
CA HIS A 286 18.22 4.47 -10.67
C HIS A 286 17.05 5.46 -10.69
N GLN A 287 17.30 6.76 -10.69
CA GLN A 287 16.28 7.81 -10.83
C GLN A 287 15.65 7.86 -12.24
N HIS A 288 16.44 8.05 -13.30
CA HIS A 288 15.95 8.55 -14.59
C HIS A 288 15.87 7.52 -15.72
N VAL A 289 16.67 6.45 -15.70
CA VAL A 289 16.86 5.58 -16.87
C VAL A 289 16.17 4.22 -16.63
N PRO A 290 15.20 3.80 -17.46
CA PRO A 290 14.59 2.48 -17.34
C PRO A 290 15.65 1.37 -17.35
N PRO A 291 15.51 0.30 -16.53
CA PRO A 291 16.39 -0.85 -16.62
C PRO A 291 16.27 -1.51 -18.01
N LEU A 292 17.31 -2.24 -18.41
CA LEU A 292 17.23 -3.12 -19.58
C LEU A 292 16.12 -4.16 -19.34
N ASP A 293 15.41 -4.59 -20.39
CA ASP A 293 14.48 -5.71 -20.26
C ASP A 293 15.29 -6.99 -19.99
N PRO A 294 15.05 -7.71 -18.87
CA PRO A 294 15.88 -8.84 -18.49
C PRO A 294 15.85 -9.97 -19.53
N ARG A 295 14.79 -10.04 -20.38
CA ARG A 295 14.69 -11.00 -21.50
C ARG A 295 15.74 -10.77 -22.59
N GLN A 296 16.39 -9.61 -22.62
CA GLN A 296 17.53 -9.36 -23.53
C GLN A 296 18.83 -10.03 -23.05
N LEU A 297 18.90 -10.41 -21.77
CA LEU A 297 20.03 -11.14 -21.17
C LEU A 297 19.71 -12.61 -20.90
N THR A 298 18.46 -12.89 -20.52
CA THR A 298 17.91 -14.20 -20.15
C THR A 298 16.58 -14.39 -20.91
N PRO A 299 16.59 -14.76 -22.20
CA PRO A 299 15.39 -14.91 -23.03
C PRO A 299 14.38 -15.97 -22.53
N GLU A 300 14.79 -16.84 -21.61
CA GLU A 300 13.93 -17.83 -20.96
C GLU A 300 13.04 -17.27 -19.83
N ILE A 301 13.12 -15.97 -19.52
CA ILE A 301 12.22 -15.30 -18.57
C ILE A 301 10.81 -15.16 -19.17
N PRO A 302 9.76 -15.69 -18.52
CA PRO A 302 8.38 -15.47 -18.95
C PRO A 302 7.98 -13.99 -18.92
N ASP A 303 7.16 -13.57 -19.87
CA ASP A 303 6.60 -12.22 -19.96
C ASP A 303 5.95 -11.73 -18.66
N GLU A 304 5.30 -12.65 -17.92
CA GLU A 304 4.68 -12.36 -16.62
C GLU A 304 5.73 -11.98 -15.55
N VAL A 305 6.89 -12.66 -15.53
CA VAL A 305 8.01 -12.34 -14.64
C VAL A 305 8.63 -11.00 -15.01
N ALA A 306 8.83 -10.74 -16.31
CA ALA A 306 9.34 -9.45 -16.79
C ALA A 306 8.38 -8.30 -16.45
N ALA A 307 7.05 -8.50 -16.56
CA ALA A 307 6.04 -7.52 -16.19
C ALA A 307 5.98 -7.25 -14.67
N ILE A 308 6.09 -8.30 -13.83
CA ILE A 308 6.19 -8.15 -12.38
C ILE A 308 7.45 -7.35 -12.00
N LEU A 309 8.61 -7.71 -12.58
CA LEU A 309 9.88 -7.05 -12.30
C LEU A 309 9.88 -5.58 -12.75
N ALA A 310 9.36 -5.28 -13.94
CA ALA A 310 9.21 -3.91 -14.43
C ALA A 310 8.33 -3.06 -13.51
N ARG A 311 7.27 -3.64 -12.93
CA ARG A 311 6.43 -2.96 -11.93
C ARG A 311 7.13 -2.79 -10.58
N MET A 312 7.91 -3.76 -10.11
CA MET A 312 8.72 -3.59 -8.89
C MET A 312 9.72 -2.43 -9.04
N MET A 313 10.34 -2.30 -10.22
CA MET A 313 11.39 -1.33 -10.52
C MET A 313 10.91 -0.04 -11.20
N ALA A 314 9.60 0.25 -11.16
CA ALA A 314 9.05 1.49 -11.69
C ALA A 314 9.65 2.71 -10.97
N LYS A 315 9.84 3.83 -11.69
CA LYS A 315 10.59 4.98 -11.16
C LYS A 315 9.79 5.74 -10.10
N ASP A 316 8.57 6.16 -10.41
CA ASP A 316 7.65 6.70 -9.42
C ASP A 316 7.20 5.57 -8.45
N PRO A 317 7.31 5.73 -7.12
CA PRO A 317 6.73 4.80 -6.15
C PRO A 317 5.24 4.49 -6.36
N LYS A 318 4.45 5.41 -6.93
CA LYS A 318 3.00 5.25 -7.21
C LYS A 318 2.72 4.17 -8.26
N ASP A 319 3.61 3.97 -9.23
CA ASP A 319 3.46 2.95 -10.28
C ASP A 319 3.77 1.53 -9.78
N ARG A 320 4.52 1.42 -8.66
CA ARG A 320 4.95 0.14 -8.08
C ARG A 320 3.79 -0.65 -7.48
N TYR A 321 4.09 -1.83 -6.96
CA TYR A 321 3.25 -2.47 -5.96
C TYR A 321 3.22 -1.60 -4.71
N GLN A 322 2.04 -1.15 -4.27
CA GLN A 322 1.92 -0.31 -3.08
C GLN A 322 2.05 -1.13 -1.78
N ARG A 323 1.86 -2.46 -1.85
CA ARG A 323 1.93 -3.40 -0.73
C ARG A 323 2.67 -4.69 -1.14
N PRO A 324 3.52 -5.28 -0.27
CA PRO A 324 4.15 -6.58 -0.53
C PRO A 324 3.14 -7.70 -0.76
N GLU A 325 1.97 -7.65 -0.11
CA GLU A 325 0.90 -8.64 -0.29
C GLU A 325 0.36 -8.70 -1.75
N ASP A 326 0.44 -7.60 -2.51
CA ASP A 326 0.00 -7.55 -3.91
C ASP A 326 1.04 -8.21 -4.85
N LEU A 327 2.32 -7.95 -4.58
CA LEU A 327 3.43 -8.62 -5.25
C LEU A 327 3.41 -10.12 -4.99
N PHE A 328 3.16 -10.54 -3.74
CA PHE A 328 3.06 -11.95 -3.35
C PHE A 328 2.01 -12.70 -4.19
N ARG A 329 0.81 -12.14 -4.38
CA ARG A 329 -0.27 -12.76 -5.15
C ARG A 329 0.12 -13.03 -6.61
N HIS A 330 0.76 -12.08 -7.30
CA HIS A 330 1.20 -12.30 -8.68
C HIS A 330 2.38 -13.29 -8.78
N LEU A 331 3.32 -13.24 -7.82
CA LEU A 331 4.41 -14.22 -7.76
C LEU A 331 3.89 -15.64 -7.50
N LEU A 332 2.83 -15.80 -6.71
CA LEU A 332 2.23 -17.10 -6.42
C LEU A 332 1.55 -17.70 -7.67
N GLN A 333 0.82 -16.89 -8.45
CA GLN A 333 0.27 -17.30 -9.75
C GLN A 333 1.38 -17.76 -10.72
N VAL A 334 2.50 -17.04 -10.76
CA VAL A 334 3.67 -17.42 -11.57
C VAL A 334 4.33 -18.70 -11.06
N ALA A 335 4.51 -18.85 -9.74
CA ALA A 335 5.10 -20.06 -9.14
C ALA A 335 4.27 -21.31 -9.46
N GLN A 336 2.94 -21.22 -9.40
CA GLN A 336 2.03 -22.30 -9.80
C GLN A 336 2.23 -22.70 -11.29
N LYS A 337 2.29 -21.71 -12.21
CA LYS A 337 2.56 -21.96 -13.63
C LYS A 337 3.94 -22.58 -13.90
N LEU A 338 4.93 -22.21 -13.10
CA LEU A 338 6.30 -22.76 -13.13
C LEU A 338 6.45 -24.11 -12.42
N GLY A 339 5.36 -24.74 -11.93
CA GLY A 339 5.41 -26.00 -11.17
C GLY A 339 6.18 -25.89 -9.85
N THR A 340 6.37 -24.67 -9.33
CA THR A 340 7.20 -24.34 -8.18
C THR A 340 6.37 -24.41 -6.89
N THR A 341 5.86 -25.60 -6.57
CA THR A 341 4.99 -25.81 -5.40
C THR A 341 5.60 -26.81 -4.42
N SER A 342 6.29 -26.30 -3.40
CA SER A 342 6.54 -26.99 -2.13
C SER A 342 6.66 -25.92 -1.04
N GLU A 343 6.00 -26.13 0.11
CA GLU A 343 6.06 -25.25 1.29
C GLU A 343 5.53 -23.80 1.13
N VAL A 344 4.32 -23.64 0.56
CA VAL A 344 3.47 -22.48 0.94
C VAL A 344 2.76 -22.85 2.25
N PRO A 345 2.76 -22.00 3.30
CA PRO A 345 2.06 -22.31 4.55
C PRO A 345 0.55 -22.48 4.40
N ASP A 346 -0.03 -23.44 5.10
CA ASP A 346 -1.49 -23.66 5.13
C ASP A 346 -2.24 -22.43 5.67
N GLY A 347 -3.32 -22.05 4.98
CA GLY A 347 -4.24 -20.99 5.43
C GLY A 347 -4.44 -19.81 4.46
N VAL A 348 -3.68 -19.71 3.37
CA VAL A 348 -3.86 -18.65 2.37
C VAL A 348 -5.07 -18.95 1.47
N LEU A 349 -6.14 -18.14 1.60
CA LEU A 349 -7.30 -18.18 0.70
C LEU A 349 -7.01 -17.48 -0.63
N PHE A 350 -7.53 -18.04 -1.72
CA PHE A 350 -7.31 -17.57 -3.09
C PHE A 350 -8.51 -16.76 -3.62
N VAL A 351 -8.21 -15.67 -4.32
CA VAL A 351 -9.11 -14.98 -5.25
C VAL A 351 -8.27 -14.59 -6.47
N ASP A 352 -8.78 -14.78 -7.68
CA ASP A 352 -8.05 -14.49 -8.91
C ASP A 352 -7.86 -12.98 -9.12
N ALA A 353 -6.60 -12.54 -9.09
CA ALA A 353 -6.21 -11.18 -9.49
C ALA A 353 -5.79 -11.17 -10.98
N PRO A 354 -6.27 -10.24 -11.81
CA PRO A 354 -5.82 -10.12 -13.19
C PRO A 354 -4.38 -9.59 -13.24
N LEU A 355 -3.55 -10.22 -14.07
CA LEU A 355 -2.15 -9.86 -14.27
C LEU A 355 -1.99 -8.40 -14.76
N PRO A 356 -0.92 -7.69 -14.35
CA PRO A 356 -0.65 -6.35 -14.84
C PRO A 356 -0.38 -6.39 -16.34
N ASN A 357 -1.10 -5.56 -17.11
CA ASN A 357 -0.89 -5.45 -18.55
C ASN A 357 0.58 -5.08 -18.84
N PRO A 358 1.25 -5.76 -19.80
CA PRO A 358 2.60 -5.37 -20.20
C PRO A 358 2.58 -3.95 -20.80
N PRO A 359 3.68 -3.18 -20.69
CA PRO A 359 3.74 -1.79 -21.12
C PRO A 359 3.67 -1.67 -22.65
N ARG A 360 2.45 -1.71 -23.20
CA ARG A 360 2.17 -1.43 -24.61
C ARG A 360 2.50 0.04 -24.89
N MET A 361 3.65 0.30 -25.50
CA MET A 361 3.93 1.57 -26.16
C MET A 361 2.76 1.90 -27.08
N ARG A 362 2.00 2.96 -26.77
CA ARG A 362 0.77 3.30 -27.52
C ARG A 362 1.17 3.60 -28.98
N PRO A 363 0.75 2.80 -29.98
CA PRO A 363 1.23 2.96 -31.36
C PRO A 363 0.80 4.32 -31.95
N ALA A 364 -0.32 4.89 -31.47
CA ALA A 364 -0.74 6.25 -31.79
C ALA A 364 0.31 7.32 -31.43
N LEU A 365 1.06 7.14 -30.33
CA LEU A 365 2.07 8.11 -29.87
C LEU A 365 3.33 8.06 -30.73
N VAL A 366 3.73 6.86 -31.18
CA VAL A 366 4.79 6.67 -32.18
C VAL A 366 4.35 7.20 -33.55
N ALA A 367 3.10 6.98 -33.95
CA ALA A 367 2.54 7.51 -35.20
C ALA A 367 2.48 9.04 -35.21
N VAL A 368 2.07 9.68 -34.11
CA VAL A 368 2.09 11.15 -33.94
C VAL A 368 3.53 11.68 -33.97
N ALA A 369 4.46 11.04 -33.26
CA ALA A 369 5.88 11.45 -33.31
C ALA A 369 6.45 11.34 -34.74
N ALA A 370 6.17 10.24 -35.45
CA ALA A 370 6.59 10.06 -36.85
C ALA A 370 5.94 11.08 -37.79
N ALA A 371 4.65 11.42 -37.60
CA ALA A 371 3.97 12.45 -38.36
C ALA A 371 4.56 13.85 -38.11
N CYS A 372 4.90 14.19 -36.87
CA CYS A 372 5.57 15.45 -36.52
C CYS A 372 6.99 15.55 -37.11
N VAL A 373 7.76 14.45 -37.11
CA VAL A 373 9.08 14.38 -37.77
C VAL A 373 8.94 14.49 -39.29
N LEU A 374 7.95 13.82 -39.91
CA LEU A 374 7.71 13.94 -41.34
C LEU A 374 7.28 15.37 -41.72
N ALA A 375 6.45 16.02 -40.91
CA ALA A 375 6.06 17.41 -41.11
C ALA A 375 7.24 18.38 -41.00
N THR A 376 8.13 18.23 -40.01
CA THR A 376 9.33 19.07 -39.91
C THR A 376 10.33 18.79 -41.05
N LEU A 377 10.48 17.56 -41.52
CA LEU A 377 11.28 17.23 -42.70
C LEU A 377 10.73 17.87 -43.98
N ILE A 378 9.41 17.85 -44.18
CA ILE A 378 8.74 18.53 -45.30
C ILE A 378 8.97 20.05 -45.23
N VAL A 379 8.84 20.66 -44.05
CA VAL A 379 9.08 22.09 -43.83
C VAL A 379 10.55 22.46 -44.07
N LEU A 380 11.52 21.65 -43.61
CA LEU A 380 12.94 21.87 -43.92
C LEU A 380 13.22 21.80 -45.43
N HIS A 381 12.64 20.80 -46.14
CA HIS A 381 12.81 20.69 -47.58
C HIS A 381 12.15 21.83 -48.37
N ALA A 382 11.08 22.43 -47.85
CA ALA A 382 10.41 23.57 -48.49
C ALA A 382 11.16 24.91 -48.32
N ILE A 383 12.08 25.02 -47.36
CA ILE A 383 12.77 26.27 -46.98
C ILE A 383 14.25 26.29 -47.41
N ALA A 384 14.88 25.14 -47.64
CA ALA A 384 16.30 25.04 -48.00
C ALA A 384 16.60 25.52 -49.44
N PRO A 385 17.43 26.57 -49.65
CA PRO A 385 17.86 26.99 -50.99
C PRO A 385 18.91 26.02 -51.57
N TRP A 386 18.86 25.74 -52.87
CA TRP A 386 19.91 24.96 -53.55
C TRP A 386 21.27 25.69 -53.52
N PRO A 387 22.35 25.07 -53.03
CA PRO A 387 23.69 25.67 -53.05
C PRO A 387 24.27 25.76 -54.47
N VAL A 388 24.71 26.95 -54.86
CA VAL A 388 25.52 27.16 -56.08
C VAL A 388 26.99 26.80 -55.76
N ALA A 389 27.67 26.10 -56.67
CA ALA A 389 29.02 25.59 -56.45
C ALA A 389 30.13 26.52 -56.99
N THR A 390 31.19 26.71 -56.21
CA THR A 390 32.49 27.31 -56.63
C THR A 390 33.68 26.63 -55.92
N PRO A 391 34.91 26.67 -56.49
CA PRO A 391 35.97 25.66 -56.22
C PRO A 391 36.94 26.00 -55.05
N PRO A 392 37.87 25.06 -54.68
CA PRO A 392 38.59 25.10 -53.40
C PRO A 392 40.08 25.54 -53.43
N GLY A 393 40.59 25.91 -52.24
CA GLY A 393 42.02 25.91 -51.86
C GLY A 393 42.63 27.30 -51.54
N PRO A 394 43.83 27.39 -50.92
CA PRO A 394 44.70 26.33 -50.36
C PRO A 394 45.06 26.54 -48.87
N SER A 395 46.03 25.75 -48.35
CA SER A 395 46.53 25.74 -46.96
C SER A 395 47.72 26.70 -46.72
N LEU A 396 47.88 27.19 -45.48
CA LEU A 396 49.12 27.59 -44.74
C LEU A 396 48.68 27.96 -43.29
N ALA A 397 49.10 27.28 -42.22
CA ALA A 397 50.38 27.34 -41.49
C ALA A 397 50.65 28.67 -40.72
N GLY A 398 50.71 28.62 -39.38
CA GLY A 398 51.05 29.75 -38.50
C GLY A 398 51.28 29.34 -37.03
N ARG A 399 52.34 29.86 -36.39
CA ARG A 399 52.86 29.43 -35.07
C ARG A 399 52.35 30.25 -33.87
N SER A 400 52.32 29.57 -32.72
CA SER A 400 52.46 29.99 -31.31
C SER A 400 52.87 31.45 -30.94
N HIS A 401 52.39 31.91 -29.77
CA HIS A 401 53.13 32.83 -28.88
C HIS A 401 52.87 32.54 -27.38
N GLU A 402 53.60 33.22 -26.48
CA GLU A 402 53.87 32.83 -25.08
C GLU A 402 53.12 33.68 -24.01
N ALA A 403 53.47 33.49 -22.72
CA ALA A 403 52.69 33.92 -21.54
C ALA A 403 53.36 35.02 -20.66
N THR A 404 52.61 35.53 -19.66
CA THR A 404 53.05 36.34 -18.48
C THR A 404 51.88 36.46 -17.47
N GLY A 405 52.01 36.90 -16.21
CA GLY A 405 53.19 37.39 -15.48
C GLY A 405 53.03 37.64 -13.95
N GLY A 406 51.82 37.90 -13.42
CA GLY A 406 51.56 38.22 -11.99
C GLY A 406 51.47 39.72 -11.70
N PRO A 407 51.55 40.22 -10.44
CA PRO A 407 51.38 39.56 -9.13
C PRO A 407 50.44 40.32 -8.14
N VAL A 408 50.09 39.75 -6.96
CA VAL A 408 49.42 40.45 -5.83
C VAL A 408 49.96 39.94 -4.46
N GLU A 409 49.75 40.70 -3.38
CA GLU A 409 50.52 40.75 -2.11
C GLU A 409 49.82 40.10 -0.87
N SER A 410 50.22 40.42 0.38
CA SER A 410 50.11 39.50 1.55
C SER A 410 49.98 40.12 2.97
N VAL A 411 49.43 39.33 3.95
CA VAL A 411 49.59 39.45 5.44
C VAL A 411 48.84 40.66 6.10
N PRO A 412 48.30 40.64 7.37
CA PRO A 412 48.74 39.95 8.62
C PRO A 412 47.67 39.30 9.57
N PRO A 413 48.07 38.69 10.72
CA PRO A 413 47.18 38.06 11.74
C PRO A 413 47.31 38.58 13.22
N GLY A 414 46.38 38.15 14.11
CA GLY A 414 46.45 38.24 15.60
C GLY A 414 45.17 38.79 16.26
N PRO A 415 44.92 38.67 17.60
CA PRO A 415 45.69 38.03 18.70
C PRO A 415 44.93 36.91 19.49
N PRO A 416 45.51 36.27 20.52
CA PRO A 416 44.88 35.17 21.29
C PRO A 416 44.42 35.51 22.72
N ILE A 417 43.50 34.71 23.29
CA ILE A 417 43.09 34.70 24.72
C ILE A 417 42.72 33.23 25.15
N PRO A 418 42.50 32.88 26.45
CA PRO A 418 43.24 31.75 27.04
C PRO A 418 42.39 30.55 27.52
N ALA A 419 43.08 29.49 27.94
CA ALA A 419 42.46 28.29 28.51
C ALA A 419 42.10 28.46 30.00
N PRO A 420 41.00 27.81 30.46
CA PRO A 420 40.80 27.44 31.86
C PRO A 420 40.97 25.93 32.09
N SER A 421 41.46 25.55 33.26
CA SER A 421 41.36 24.20 33.82
C SER A 421 40.41 24.23 35.03
N GLY A 422 39.71 23.13 35.29
CA GLY A 422 38.84 23.01 36.47
C GLY A 422 37.72 21.98 36.29
N LYS A 423 37.52 21.11 37.29
CA LYS A 423 36.42 20.13 37.29
C LYS A 423 35.17 20.73 37.93
N SER A 424 34.01 20.48 37.34
CA SER A 424 32.70 20.45 38.01
C SER A 424 31.74 19.65 37.12
N GLU A 425 31.03 18.68 37.68
CA GLU A 425 29.84 18.11 37.05
C GLU A 425 28.70 19.14 37.13
N PRO A 426 27.77 19.19 36.16
CA PRO A 426 26.57 18.36 36.31
C PRO A 426 25.93 17.82 35.01
N ALA A 427 25.10 16.80 35.21
CA ALA A 427 23.93 16.39 34.41
C ALA A 427 24.13 15.86 32.97
N THR A 428 23.45 14.74 32.70
CA THR A 428 23.27 14.10 31.40
C THR A 428 22.41 14.96 30.46
N PRO A 429 22.68 15.02 29.15
CA PRO A 429 21.70 15.55 28.19
C PRO A 429 20.45 14.67 28.20
N SER A 430 19.31 15.26 28.60
CA SER A 430 18.02 14.58 28.57
C SER A 430 17.54 14.37 27.13
N SER A 431 16.47 13.57 26.96
CA SER A 431 15.59 13.75 25.80
C SER A 431 15.09 15.21 25.74
N PRO A 432 14.68 15.73 24.56
CA PRO A 432 14.00 17.02 24.51
C PRO A 432 12.84 17.02 25.51
N ALA A 433 12.75 18.08 26.31
CA ALA A 433 11.73 18.19 27.35
C ALA A 433 10.34 18.21 26.67
N ARG A 434 9.49 17.27 27.09
CA ARG A 434 8.13 17.09 26.61
C ARG A 434 7.21 17.59 27.71
N SER A 435 6.99 18.90 27.76
CA SER A 435 6.25 19.51 28.86
C SER A 435 4.75 19.26 28.73
N THR A 436 4.18 18.64 29.75
CA THR A 436 2.74 18.44 29.90
C THR A 436 2.16 19.53 30.79
N TYR A 437 1.17 20.26 30.28
CA TYR A 437 0.48 21.32 31.02
C TYR A 437 -0.97 20.91 31.28
N GLU A 438 -1.43 21.16 32.49
CA GLU A 438 -2.84 21.00 32.89
C GLU A 438 -3.60 22.28 32.56
N VAL A 439 -4.79 22.15 31.95
CA VAL A 439 -5.55 23.25 31.36
C VAL A 439 -7.01 23.19 31.81
N HIS A 440 -7.46 24.23 32.50
CA HIS A 440 -8.81 24.31 33.08
C HIS A 440 -9.79 25.19 32.26
N ASN A 441 -9.30 26.00 31.32
CA ASN A 441 -10.11 26.97 30.57
C ASN A 441 -9.35 27.51 29.34
N ALA A 442 -10.08 28.16 28.42
CA ALA A 442 -9.57 28.73 27.19
C ALA A 442 -8.53 29.84 27.41
N LYS A 443 -8.65 30.60 28.51
CA LYS A 443 -7.73 31.69 28.87
C LYS A 443 -6.39 31.18 29.41
N GLU A 444 -6.37 29.96 29.94
CA GLU A 444 -5.16 29.20 30.25
C GLU A 444 -4.56 28.56 29.00
N LEU A 445 -5.40 27.89 28.18
CA LEU A 445 -5.00 27.30 26.90
C LEU A 445 -4.28 28.32 25.99
N ALA A 446 -4.91 29.47 25.75
CA ALA A 446 -4.34 30.54 24.93
C ALA A 446 -3.04 31.10 25.51
N ARG A 447 -2.94 31.24 26.84
CA ARG A 447 -1.74 31.74 27.52
C ARG A 447 -0.55 30.79 27.36
N ILE A 448 -0.79 29.47 27.46
CA ILE A 448 0.27 28.46 27.30
C ILE A 448 0.77 28.46 25.85
N LEU A 449 -0.14 28.46 24.87
CA LEU A 449 0.21 28.52 23.44
C LEU A 449 0.96 29.82 23.05
N GLU A 450 0.57 30.96 23.65
CA GLU A 450 1.24 32.24 23.47
C GLU A 450 2.66 32.25 24.06
N LYS A 451 2.82 31.85 25.33
CA LYS A 451 4.07 32.03 26.09
C LYS A 451 5.08 30.92 25.89
N GLU A 452 4.63 29.68 25.96
CA GLU A 452 5.51 28.51 25.94
C GLU A 452 5.89 28.23 24.49
N LYS A 453 7.20 28.19 24.19
CA LYS A 453 7.74 28.00 22.83
C LYS A 453 8.55 26.71 22.67
N GLU A 454 8.31 25.74 23.54
CA GLU A 454 8.94 24.41 23.49
C GLU A 454 8.55 23.63 22.22
N PRO A 455 9.45 22.79 21.68
CA PRO A 455 9.28 22.10 20.40
C PRO A 455 8.18 21.01 20.43
N GLU A 456 7.92 20.41 21.58
CA GLU A 456 6.79 19.50 21.80
C GLU A 456 6.08 19.85 23.11
N ILE A 457 4.77 20.09 23.03
CA ILE A 457 3.90 20.37 24.18
C ILE A 457 2.72 19.39 24.19
N ASP A 458 2.42 18.81 25.35
CA ASP A 458 1.15 18.16 25.62
C ASP A 458 0.26 19.05 26.48
N LEU A 459 -1.01 19.18 26.10
CA LEU A 459 -2.02 19.97 26.79
C LEU A 459 -3.13 19.02 27.26
N GLN A 460 -3.23 18.85 28.58
CA GLN A 460 -4.24 18.00 29.21
C GLN A 460 -5.39 18.87 29.71
N LEU A 461 -6.54 18.76 29.06
CA LEU A 461 -7.78 19.43 29.46
C LEU A 461 -8.39 18.73 30.69
N LEU A 462 -8.93 19.51 31.64
CA LEU A 462 -9.59 18.99 32.85
C LEU A 462 -11.11 19.15 32.84
N GLU A 463 -11.63 20.19 32.18
CA GLU A 463 -13.04 20.59 32.21
C GLU A 463 -13.54 20.97 30.80
N ASP A 464 -14.86 20.97 30.60
CA ASP A 464 -15.50 21.49 29.38
C ASP A 464 -15.24 22.98 29.20
N MET A 465 -15.04 23.44 27.96
CA MET A 465 -14.81 24.85 27.63
C MET A 465 -15.96 25.42 26.79
N ASP A 466 -16.49 26.57 27.18
CA ASP A 466 -17.46 27.35 26.40
C ASP A 466 -16.80 28.66 25.94
N LEU A 467 -16.23 28.59 24.75
CA LEU A 467 -15.42 29.66 24.17
C LEU A 467 -16.26 30.91 23.87
N THR A 468 -17.58 30.78 23.82
CA THR A 468 -18.55 31.90 23.70
C THR A 468 -18.59 32.74 24.97
N LYS A 469 -18.60 32.07 26.14
CA LYS A 469 -18.60 32.74 27.43
C LYS A 469 -17.20 33.28 27.74
N GLU A 470 -16.19 32.44 27.56
CA GLU A 470 -14.81 32.72 27.99
C GLU A 470 -14.11 33.78 27.12
N SER A 471 -14.44 33.89 25.82
CA SER A 471 -13.84 34.92 24.96
C SER A 471 -14.27 36.35 25.29
N ARG A 472 -15.39 36.54 25.99
CA ARG A 472 -15.84 37.86 26.46
C ARG A 472 -14.88 38.46 27.50
N ASP A 473 -14.20 37.61 28.26
CA ASP A 473 -13.23 38.03 29.27
C ASP A 473 -11.80 38.17 28.70
N LEU A 474 -11.62 38.17 27.37
CA LEU A 474 -10.31 38.33 26.71
C LEU A 474 -10.03 39.74 26.16
N ASP A 475 -10.97 40.69 26.33
CA ASP A 475 -10.78 42.16 26.33
C ASP A 475 -10.14 42.81 25.07
N ASN A 476 -9.94 42.05 23.98
CA ASN A 476 -9.13 42.46 22.82
C ASN A 476 -9.89 42.61 21.48
N GLY A 477 -11.22 42.44 21.45
CA GLY A 477 -12.04 42.66 20.24
C GLY A 477 -11.79 41.69 19.07
N LEU A 478 -11.15 40.55 19.33
CA LEU A 478 -10.92 39.48 18.35
C LEU A 478 -12.16 38.59 18.17
N ALA A 479 -12.19 37.80 17.09
CA ALA A 479 -13.23 36.79 16.87
C ALA A 479 -13.20 35.71 17.97
N PRO A 480 -14.36 35.13 18.36
CA PRO A 480 -14.43 34.12 19.40
C PRO A 480 -13.71 32.83 18.97
N GLY A 481 -12.94 32.25 19.88
CA GLY A 481 -12.12 31.05 19.65
C GLY A 481 -10.76 31.10 20.35
N VAL A 482 -9.96 30.04 20.17
CA VAL A 482 -8.53 30.02 20.54
C VAL A 482 -7.69 29.70 19.31
N VAL A 483 -6.54 30.38 19.17
CA VAL A 483 -5.56 30.09 18.11
C VAL A 483 -4.50 29.13 18.66
N VAL A 484 -4.42 27.94 18.07
CA VAL A 484 -3.35 26.96 18.31
C VAL A 484 -2.24 27.20 17.29
N ASP A 485 -1.24 27.99 17.68
CA ASP A 485 -0.05 28.25 16.87
C ASP A 485 1.08 27.26 17.22
N ALA A 486 1.31 26.35 16.28
CA ALA A 486 2.31 25.29 16.31
C ALA A 486 3.38 25.49 15.21
N GLN A 487 3.69 26.73 14.80
CA GLN A 487 4.83 27.01 13.91
C GLN A 487 6.10 26.28 14.39
N ASP A 488 6.70 25.45 13.52
CA ASP A 488 7.92 24.66 13.81
C ASP A 488 7.80 23.70 15.03
N ARG A 489 6.58 23.31 15.46
CA ARG A 489 6.32 22.62 16.74
C ARG A 489 5.31 21.47 16.67
N VAL A 490 5.35 20.58 17.66
CA VAL A 490 4.35 19.54 17.91
C VAL A 490 3.47 19.95 19.10
N VAL A 491 2.14 19.89 18.96
CA VAL A 491 1.18 20.16 20.04
C VAL A 491 0.16 19.03 20.12
N THR A 492 0.06 18.36 21.27
CA THR A 492 -1.05 17.44 21.59
C THR A 492 -2.10 18.16 22.45
N LEU A 493 -3.39 17.94 22.18
CA LEU A 493 -4.49 18.36 23.05
C LEU A 493 -5.40 17.15 23.30
N GLU A 494 -5.54 16.73 24.56
CA GLU A 494 -6.34 15.58 24.96
C GLU A 494 -6.89 15.74 26.39
N PRO A 495 -7.95 15.00 26.78
CA PRO A 495 -8.42 14.98 28.17
C PRO A 495 -7.37 14.39 29.12
N LYS A 496 -7.31 14.92 30.34
CA LYS A 496 -6.47 14.40 31.44
C LYS A 496 -6.88 12.99 31.87
N ASP A 497 -8.18 12.70 31.85
CA ASP A 497 -8.70 11.33 31.99
C ASP A 497 -8.89 10.71 30.59
N PRO A 498 -8.16 9.65 30.22
CA PRO A 498 -8.32 9.00 28.91
C PRO A 498 -9.71 8.39 28.65
N GLN A 499 -10.56 8.24 29.68
CA GLN A 499 -11.97 7.84 29.57
C GLN A 499 -12.94 9.02 29.60
N GLY A 500 -12.46 10.23 29.92
CA GLY A 500 -13.25 11.45 29.90
C GLY A 500 -13.54 11.92 28.48
N HIS A 501 -14.73 12.50 28.28
CA HIS A 501 -15.13 13.14 27.03
C HIS A 501 -15.28 14.64 27.33
N ILE A 502 -14.28 15.44 26.93
CA ILE A 502 -14.29 16.89 27.16
C ILE A 502 -14.85 17.59 25.94
N THR A 503 -15.78 18.51 26.20
CA THR A 503 -16.54 19.27 25.21
C THR A 503 -15.95 20.66 25.04
N ILE A 504 -15.62 21.02 23.80
CA ILE A 504 -15.26 22.38 23.39
C ILE A 504 -16.44 22.95 22.59
N ARG A 505 -17.15 23.92 23.19
CA ARG A 505 -18.37 24.51 22.63
C ARG A 505 -18.15 25.92 22.10
N LEU A 506 -18.74 26.20 20.94
CA LEU A 506 -18.96 27.55 20.39
C LEU A 506 -20.46 27.73 20.12
N THR A 507 -21.05 28.85 20.54
CA THR A 507 -22.49 29.13 20.44
C THR A 507 -22.74 30.48 19.76
N TYR A 508 -23.67 30.53 18.81
CA TYR A 508 -24.18 31.79 18.27
C TYR A 508 -25.22 32.40 19.23
N ASP A 509 -24.89 33.49 19.92
CA ASP A 509 -25.82 34.16 20.86
C ASP A 509 -26.34 35.54 20.38
N GLY A 510 -26.13 35.87 19.10
CA GLY A 510 -26.60 37.12 18.46
C GLY A 510 -25.88 38.40 18.88
N ASN A 511 -25.02 38.38 19.91
CA ASN A 511 -24.28 39.56 20.39
C ASN A 511 -22.81 39.57 19.93
N LEU A 512 -22.43 38.66 19.03
CA LEU A 512 -21.08 38.53 18.48
C LEU A 512 -20.92 39.38 17.20
N PRO A 513 -19.77 40.05 16.99
CA PRO A 513 -19.61 41.07 15.94
C PRO A 513 -19.55 40.48 14.53
N THR A 514 -20.56 40.78 13.71
CA THR A 514 -20.62 40.41 12.30
C THR A 514 -19.82 41.38 11.43
N SER A 515 -18.62 40.98 10.99
CA SER A 515 -17.92 41.61 9.85
C SER A 515 -17.96 40.67 8.64
N SER A 516 -17.90 41.25 7.44
CA SER A 516 -18.01 40.52 6.16
C SER A 516 -16.93 39.45 5.94
N ASP A 517 -15.77 39.63 6.58
CA ASP A 517 -14.54 38.86 6.35
C ASP A 517 -14.23 37.92 7.53
N ALA A 518 -15.07 37.92 8.57
CA ALA A 518 -14.90 37.03 9.71
C ALA A 518 -15.36 35.60 9.39
N SER A 519 -14.73 34.63 10.07
CA SER A 519 -15.35 33.35 10.35
C SER A 519 -15.05 32.99 11.80
N TRP A 520 -16.03 32.42 12.51
CA TRP A 520 -15.92 32.14 13.94
C TRP A 520 -15.62 30.65 14.15
N THR A 521 -14.67 30.35 15.03
CA THR A 521 -14.04 29.03 15.10
C THR A 521 -13.79 28.66 16.55
N ALA A 522 -14.12 27.44 16.99
CA ALA A 522 -13.79 27.05 18.36
C ALA A 522 -12.26 27.02 18.53
N LEU A 523 -11.55 26.25 17.68
CA LEU A 523 -10.10 26.32 17.56
C LEU A 523 -9.68 26.67 16.12
N THR A 524 -8.84 27.69 15.97
CA THR A 524 -8.09 27.95 14.73
C THR A 524 -6.69 27.36 14.85
N ILE A 525 -6.38 26.41 13.99
CA ILE A 525 -5.10 25.71 13.94
C ILE A 525 -4.18 26.36 12.91
N ARG A 526 -2.98 26.77 13.33
CA ARG A 526 -1.88 27.25 12.49
C ARG A 526 -0.65 26.41 12.77
N ALA A 527 -0.08 25.79 11.74
CA ALA A 527 0.95 24.78 11.90
C ALA A 527 2.01 24.87 10.77
N ILE A 528 2.36 26.11 10.41
CA ILE A 528 3.30 26.43 9.32
C ILE A 528 4.70 25.80 9.49
N LYS A 529 5.38 25.64 8.35
CA LYS A 529 6.73 25.06 8.19
C LYS A 529 6.90 23.59 8.64
N GLY A 530 5.81 22.82 8.74
CA GLY A 530 5.85 21.43 9.21
C GLY A 530 5.49 21.27 10.69
N GLY A 531 4.91 22.30 11.29
CA GLY A 531 4.19 22.18 12.55
C GLY A 531 3.10 21.10 12.50
N LYS A 532 2.78 20.55 13.67
CA LYS A 532 1.87 19.41 13.82
C LYS A 532 1.01 19.53 15.06
N VAL A 533 -0.31 19.51 14.88
CA VAL A 533 -1.29 19.48 15.97
C VAL A 533 -2.01 18.14 15.98
N THR A 534 -2.16 17.54 17.17
CA THR A 534 -2.91 16.29 17.37
C THR A 534 -3.96 16.49 18.45
N LEU A 535 -5.25 16.40 18.09
CA LEU A 535 -6.36 16.44 19.05
C LEU A 535 -6.89 15.00 19.26
N ARG A 536 -7.15 14.59 20.50
CA ARG A 536 -7.64 13.22 20.81
C ARG A 536 -8.79 13.23 21.80
N ASN A 537 -9.77 12.35 21.59
CA ASN A 537 -10.89 12.07 22.51
C ASN A 537 -11.74 13.31 22.88
N LEU A 538 -11.76 14.35 22.03
CA LEU A 538 -12.52 15.58 22.27
C LEU A 538 -13.89 15.55 21.59
N ARG A 539 -14.89 16.16 22.24
CA ARG A 539 -16.17 16.52 21.65
C ARG A 539 -16.14 17.98 21.25
N PHE A 540 -16.67 18.28 20.07
CA PHE A 540 -16.83 19.63 19.55
C PHE A 540 -18.31 19.91 19.33
N GLU A 541 -18.79 21.04 19.84
CA GLU A 541 -20.17 21.46 19.68
C GLU A 541 -20.24 22.86 19.07
N VAL A 542 -20.98 23.00 17.97
CA VAL A 542 -21.24 24.30 17.35
C VAL A 542 -22.75 24.52 17.34
N ASP A 543 -23.22 25.45 18.18
CA ASP A 543 -24.65 25.81 18.25
C ASP A 543 -24.93 27.01 17.35
N ALA A 544 -25.70 26.78 16.28
CA ALA A 544 -26.09 27.76 15.28
C ALA A 544 -27.57 28.16 15.41
N THR A 545 -27.99 28.40 16.67
CA THR A 545 -29.37 28.63 17.12
C THR A 545 -30.15 29.69 16.34
N ALA A 546 -29.44 30.59 15.64
CA ALA A 546 -29.94 31.32 14.50
C ALA A 546 -28.92 31.22 13.35
N ALA A 547 -29.40 31.14 12.10
CA ALA A 547 -28.54 31.03 10.92
C ALA A 547 -27.52 32.19 10.87
N PRO A 548 -26.21 31.91 10.98
CA PRO A 548 -25.23 32.96 11.16
C PRO A 548 -24.93 33.67 9.84
N ALA A 549 -24.96 35.00 9.84
CA ALA A 549 -24.56 35.82 8.68
C ALA A 549 -23.03 35.85 8.44
N THR A 550 -22.32 34.84 8.95
CA THR A 550 -20.86 34.74 9.09
C THR A 550 -20.52 33.25 9.18
N VAL A 551 -19.48 32.77 8.48
CA VAL A 551 -19.12 31.34 8.48
C VAL A 551 -18.74 30.88 9.89
N MET A 552 -19.28 29.74 10.35
CA MET A 552 -19.01 29.15 11.67
C MET A 552 -18.43 27.74 11.56
N ALA A 553 -17.46 27.41 12.42
CA ALA A 553 -16.95 26.04 12.55
C ALA A 553 -16.46 25.67 13.96
N ALA A 554 -16.29 24.37 14.23
CA ALA A 554 -15.58 23.93 15.43
C ALA A 554 -14.06 24.09 15.22
N LEU A 555 -13.54 23.52 14.15
CA LEU A 555 -12.11 23.58 13.82
C LEU A 555 -11.89 24.31 12.50
N ARG A 556 -10.87 25.16 12.45
CA ARG A 556 -10.38 25.76 11.21
C ARG A 556 -8.89 25.48 11.04
N LEU A 557 -8.53 24.74 10.00
CA LEU A 557 -7.14 24.53 9.61
C LEU A 557 -6.72 25.61 8.60
N GLN A 558 -5.72 26.41 8.98
CA GLN A 558 -5.14 27.43 8.13
C GLN A 558 -3.71 27.04 7.70
N GLU A 559 -3.28 27.57 6.56
CA GLU A 559 -1.90 27.54 6.07
C GLU A 559 -1.42 26.11 5.74
N SER A 560 -0.20 25.73 6.12
CA SER A 560 0.58 24.67 5.44
C SER A 560 0.98 23.48 6.35
N GLY A 561 0.20 23.19 7.38
CA GLY A 561 0.59 22.29 8.48
C GLY A 561 -0.20 20.98 8.59
N GLN A 562 0.21 20.12 9.54
CA GLN A 562 -0.46 18.85 9.82
C GLN A 562 -1.45 18.98 10.99
N LEU A 563 -2.71 18.58 10.79
CA LEU A 563 -3.71 18.39 11.84
C LEU A 563 -4.15 16.91 11.87
N ILE A 564 -4.04 16.27 13.03
CA ILE A 564 -4.49 14.90 13.24
C ILE A 564 -5.59 14.89 14.32
N LEU A 565 -6.73 14.31 13.99
CA LEU A 565 -7.88 14.17 14.88
C LEU A 565 -8.13 12.68 15.14
N LYS A 566 -8.15 12.26 16.41
CA LYS A 566 -8.32 10.85 16.81
C LYS A 566 -9.49 10.69 17.77
N ASN A 567 -10.44 9.82 17.44
CA ASN A 567 -11.65 9.56 18.24
C ASN A 567 -12.37 10.87 18.63
N CYS A 568 -12.46 11.84 17.71
CA CYS A 568 -13.11 13.13 17.98
C CYS A 568 -14.57 13.10 17.50
N GLU A 569 -15.44 13.72 18.28
CA GLU A 569 -16.87 13.86 17.95
C GLU A 569 -17.18 15.31 17.57
N PHE A 570 -18.02 15.52 16.55
CA PHE A 570 -18.48 16.82 16.08
C PHE A 570 -20.00 16.83 16.02
N ILE A 571 -20.64 17.63 16.88
CA ILE A 571 -22.10 17.77 16.93
C ILE A 571 -22.50 19.20 16.52
N GLN A 572 -23.27 19.30 15.45
CA GLN A 572 -23.98 20.53 15.10
C GLN A 572 -25.25 20.65 15.95
N VAL A 573 -25.33 21.69 16.76
CA VAL A 573 -26.44 21.94 17.68
C VAL A 573 -27.36 22.97 17.04
N ASN A 574 -28.66 22.66 16.95
CA ASN A 574 -29.67 23.46 16.25
C ASN A 574 -29.22 23.97 14.85
N PRO A 575 -28.70 23.11 13.95
CA PRO A 575 -28.25 23.55 12.62
C PRO A 575 -29.39 24.21 11.83
N PRO A 576 -29.10 25.22 10.99
CA PRO A 576 -30.09 25.77 10.07
C PRO A 576 -30.55 24.68 9.10
N SER A 577 -31.83 24.71 8.70
CA SER A 577 -32.44 23.68 7.87
C SER A 577 -31.58 23.31 6.65
N ALA A 578 -31.26 22.03 6.50
CA ALA A 578 -30.31 21.49 5.52
C ALA A 578 -30.72 21.62 4.04
N ALA A 579 -31.89 22.20 3.75
CA ALA A 579 -32.49 22.31 2.42
C ALA A 579 -32.46 23.77 1.86
N PRO A 580 -31.29 24.32 1.46
CA PRO A 580 -31.22 25.56 0.71
C PRO A 580 -31.63 25.30 -0.75
N SER A 581 -32.82 25.77 -1.15
CA SER A 581 -33.32 25.66 -2.53
C SER A 581 -32.61 26.60 -3.54
N SER A 582 -31.38 27.01 -3.24
CA SER A 582 -30.53 27.87 -4.07
C SER A 582 -29.05 27.76 -3.66
N PRO A 583 -28.09 27.71 -4.61
CA PRO A 583 -26.66 27.69 -4.29
C PRO A 583 -26.22 28.86 -3.40
N SER A 584 -26.76 30.07 -3.62
CA SER A 584 -26.40 31.28 -2.88
C SER A 584 -26.76 31.27 -1.38
N SER A 585 -27.45 30.23 -0.91
CA SER A 585 -27.72 29.98 0.51
C SER A 585 -26.75 29.01 1.18
N ARG A 586 -25.88 28.31 0.41
CA ARG A 586 -24.75 27.51 0.95
C ARG A 586 -23.51 28.36 1.25
N ASP A 587 -23.44 29.59 0.74
CA ASP A 587 -22.33 30.50 1.00
C ASP A 587 -22.12 30.83 2.49
N GLN A 588 -23.22 30.95 3.24
CA GLN A 588 -23.26 31.32 4.66
C GLN A 588 -23.31 30.06 5.53
N GLY A 589 -22.27 29.23 5.42
CA GLY A 589 -22.24 27.87 5.95
C GLY A 589 -21.83 27.74 7.43
N LEU A 590 -22.51 26.80 8.10
CA LEU A 590 -22.03 26.08 9.27
C LEU A 590 -21.27 24.83 8.81
N SER A 591 -20.02 24.68 9.23
CA SER A 591 -19.21 23.47 8.95
C SER A 591 -18.62 22.90 10.22
N SER A 592 -18.55 21.58 10.41
CA SER A 592 -17.87 21.05 11.60
C SER A 592 -16.35 21.28 11.54
N ILE A 593 -15.73 21.13 10.37
CA ILE A 593 -14.34 21.49 10.10
C ILE A 593 -14.26 22.41 8.86
N LEU A 594 -13.40 23.43 8.89
CA LEU A 594 -13.10 24.32 7.76
C LEU A 594 -11.60 24.23 7.41
N VAL A 595 -11.25 23.93 6.16
CA VAL A 595 -9.87 23.85 5.67
C VAL A 595 -9.64 24.94 4.63
N ASP A 596 -8.88 25.97 5.00
CA ASP A 596 -8.72 27.20 4.21
C ASP A 596 -7.45 27.22 3.31
N GLY A 597 -6.53 26.29 3.53
CA GLY A 597 -5.25 26.22 2.84
C GLY A 597 -4.33 27.43 3.04
N ALA A 598 -3.32 27.52 2.19
CA ALA A 598 -2.38 28.64 2.12
C ALA A 598 -2.65 29.52 0.89
N ARG A 599 -2.29 30.80 0.96
CA ARG A 599 -2.38 31.74 -0.17
C ARG A 599 -1.06 31.80 -0.94
N GLY A 600 -0.87 30.90 -1.91
CA GLY A 600 0.30 30.87 -2.80
C GLY A 600 0.92 29.47 -2.92
N PRO A 601 2.14 29.35 -3.49
CA PRO A 601 2.81 28.07 -3.75
C PRO A 601 3.46 27.46 -2.49
N ALA A 602 2.77 27.51 -1.36
CA ALA A 602 3.17 26.85 -0.12
C ALA A 602 2.68 25.39 -0.10
N THR A 603 3.23 24.57 0.78
CA THR A 603 2.79 23.16 0.95
C THR A 603 1.33 23.09 1.38
N LYS A 604 0.60 22.08 0.89
CA LYS A 604 -0.80 21.86 1.24
C LYS A 604 -0.96 21.58 2.75
N PRO A 605 -2.03 22.05 3.42
CA PRO A 605 -2.39 21.53 4.74
C PRO A 605 -2.71 20.05 4.64
N HIS A 606 -2.38 19.29 5.69
CA HIS A 606 -2.69 17.87 5.80
C HIS A 606 -3.69 17.66 6.93
N LEU A 607 -4.87 17.10 6.65
CA LEU A 607 -5.90 16.76 7.63
C LEU A 607 -6.08 15.24 7.71
N THR A 608 -5.68 14.65 8.83
CA THR A 608 -5.88 13.23 9.13
C THR A 608 -7.00 13.06 10.17
N LEU A 609 -8.03 12.29 9.82
CA LEU A 609 -9.12 11.89 10.70
C LEU A 609 -9.03 10.39 10.97
N GLU A 610 -9.03 9.98 12.24
CA GLU A 610 -9.09 8.59 12.67
C GLU A 610 -10.26 8.41 13.64
N ASN A 611 -11.17 7.47 13.34
CA ASN A 611 -12.31 7.10 14.19
C ASN A 611 -13.23 8.28 14.60
N CYS A 612 -13.32 9.33 13.78
CA CYS A 612 -14.10 10.52 14.12
C CYS A 612 -15.59 10.34 13.78
N TYR A 613 -16.48 10.97 14.56
CA TYR A 613 -17.92 11.01 14.30
C TYR A 613 -18.38 12.44 14.03
N PHE A 614 -19.22 12.61 13.00
CA PHE A 614 -19.87 13.87 12.65
C PHE A 614 -21.39 13.66 12.71
N GLY A 615 -22.13 14.50 13.43
CA GLY A 615 -23.58 14.40 13.53
C GLY A 615 -24.25 15.70 13.98
N ASP A 616 -25.56 15.62 14.27
CA ASP A 616 -26.34 16.76 14.76
C ASP A 616 -27.15 16.39 16.03
N SER A 617 -27.51 17.41 16.81
CA SER A 617 -28.22 17.29 18.10
C SER A 617 -29.62 16.65 18.05
N GLN A 618 -30.21 16.48 16.87
CA GLN A 618 -31.55 15.92 16.66
C GLN A 618 -31.54 14.61 15.84
N GLY A 619 -30.47 14.33 15.09
CA GLY A 619 -30.38 13.23 14.13
C GLY A 619 -31.11 13.49 12.81
N THR A 620 -31.35 14.77 12.47
CA THR A 620 -32.21 15.19 11.35
C THR A 620 -31.48 15.86 10.18
N GLY A 621 -30.19 16.16 10.31
CA GLY A 621 -29.41 16.87 9.28
C GLY A 621 -28.64 18.06 9.82
N GLY A 622 -27.30 17.98 9.77
CA GLY A 622 -26.41 19.14 9.80
C GLY A 622 -26.30 19.84 8.44
N GLN A 623 -25.52 20.93 8.38
CA GLN A 623 -25.06 21.52 7.12
C GLN A 623 -23.84 20.74 6.61
N ASP A 624 -22.63 21.32 6.62
CA ASP A 624 -21.44 20.66 6.08
C ASP A 624 -20.65 19.97 7.22
N ALA A 625 -20.19 18.74 7.03
CA ALA A 625 -19.29 18.13 8.02
C ALA A 625 -17.87 18.70 7.86
N ILE A 626 -17.35 18.74 6.62
CA ILE A 626 -16.01 19.24 6.31
C ILE A 626 -16.09 20.13 5.07
N THR A 627 -15.71 21.40 5.22
CA THR A 627 -15.59 22.37 4.13
C THR A 627 -14.13 22.55 3.75
N VAL A 628 -13.80 22.49 2.46
CA VAL A 628 -12.45 22.61 1.91
C VAL A 628 -12.44 23.75 0.89
N SER A 629 -11.88 24.89 1.28
CA SER A 629 -11.91 26.13 0.48
C SER A 629 -10.71 26.32 -0.44
N ARG A 630 -9.64 25.51 -0.30
CA ARG A 630 -8.42 25.51 -1.13
C ARG A 630 -7.77 24.12 -1.13
N ALA A 631 -6.77 23.93 -2.01
CA ALA A 631 -6.03 22.67 -2.07
C ALA A 631 -5.49 22.23 -0.71
N ALA A 632 -5.73 20.95 -0.42
CA ALA A 632 -5.46 20.29 0.84
C ALA A 632 -5.28 18.79 0.59
N ASP A 633 -4.56 18.11 1.50
CA ASP A 633 -4.42 16.66 1.53
C ASP A 633 -5.24 16.12 2.71
N LEU A 634 -6.30 15.36 2.42
CA LEU A 634 -7.23 14.83 3.43
C LEU A 634 -7.19 13.30 3.47
N ILE A 635 -7.13 12.75 4.68
CA ILE A 635 -7.24 11.30 4.91
C ILE A 635 -8.24 11.06 6.04
N ALA A 636 -9.35 10.38 5.76
CA ALA A 636 -10.29 9.93 6.77
C ALA A 636 -10.30 8.40 6.87
N THR A 637 -10.01 7.87 8.06
CA THR A 637 -9.99 6.44 8.36
C THR A 637 -11.01 6.11 9.44
N ASN A 638 -11.83 5.09 9.23
CA ASN A 638 -12.86 4.59 10.15
C ASN A 638 -13.83 5.70 10.66
N CYS A 639 -14.09 6.74 9.86
CA CYS A 639 -14.96 7.84 10.28
C CYS A 639 -16.44 7.55 10.03
N THR A 640 -17.31 8.11 10.88
CA THR A 640 -18.78 7.97 10.83
C THR A 640 -19.43 9.32 10.55
N PHE A 641 -20.37 9.36 9.58
CA PHE A 641 -21.06 10.57 9.16
C PHE A 641 -22.57 10.42 9.31
N GLY A 642 -23.17 11.13 10.25
CA GLY A 642 -24.61 11.34 10.30
C GLY A 642 -25.11 12.22 9.14
N PRO A 643 -26.44 12.41 9.00
CA PRO A 643 -27.05 13.27 8.00
C PRO A 643 -26.43 14.67 7.95
N HIS A 644 -25.99 15.10 6.77
CA HIS A 644 -25.40 16.41 6.48
C HIS A 644 -25.74 16.79 5.04
N ALA A 645 -25.89 18.08 4.76
CA ALA A 645 -26.05 18.64 3.42
C ALA A 645 -24.83 18.34 2.51
N ALA A 646 -23.64 18.25 3.09
CA ALA A 646 -22.45 17.62 2.50
C ALA A 646 -21.55 16.97 3.58
N TRP A 647 -20.99 15.78 3.33
CA TRP A 647 -19.88 15.29 4.19
C TRP A 647 -18.59 16.04 3.86
N PHE A 648 -18.29 16.20 2.57
CA PHE A 648 -17.17 16.99 2.05
C PHE A 648 -17.70 18.03 1.06
N HIS A 649 -17.64 19.31 1.45
CA HIS A 649 -18.00 20.45 0.62
C HIS A 649 -16.72 21.12 0.11
N PHE A 650 -16.40 20.95 -1.17
CA PHE A 650 -15.29 21.63 -1.82
C PHE A 650 -15.78 22.96 -2.41
N ARG A 651 -15.11 24.07 -2.04
CA ARG A 651 -15.53 25.45 -2.29
C ARG A 651 -14.42 26.32 -2.88
N ASP A 652 -14.80 27.49 -3.41
CA ASP A 652 -13.92 28.45 -4.10
C ASP A 652 -13.27 27.82 -5.35
N LYS A 653 -12.48 28.59 -6.11
CA LYS A 653 -11.58 28.04 -7.13
C LYS A 653 -10.41 27.33 -6.44
N ALA A 654 -10.71 26.17 -5.85
CA ALA A 654 -9.71 25.28 -5.27
C ALA A 654 -8.63 25.03 -6.33
N THR A 655 -7.41 25.48 -6.04
CA THR A 655 -6.26 25.26 -6.92
C THR A 655 -6.13 23.77 -7.22
N PRO A 656 -5.70 23.37 -8.42
CA PRO A 656 -5.57 21.96 -8.77
C PRO A 656 -4.69 21.22 -7.75
N ASP A 657 -4.93 19.92 -7.62
CA ASP A 657 -4.34 18.99 -6.65
C ASP A 657 -4.97 19.05 -5.23
N THR A 658 -6.30 18.92 -5.11
CA THR A 658 -6.90 18.50 -3.82
C THR A 658 -6.99 16.96 -3.77
N ASP A 659 -6.39 16.32 -2.76
CA ASP A 659 -6.41 14.86 -2.61
C ASP A 659 -7.24 14.47 -1.39
N LEU A 660 -8.27 13.62 -1.56
CA LEU A 660 -9.05 13.03 -0.44
C LEU A 660 -9.00 11.51 -0.49
N ALA A 661 -8.56 10.88 0.60
CA ALA A 661 -8.63 9.44 0.82
C ALA A 661 -9.63 9.10 1.93
N LEU A 662 -10.69 8.36 1.61
CA LEU A 662 -11.59 7.73 2.59
C LEU A 662 -11.25 6.24 2.72
N ARG A 663 -11.13 5.75 3.95
CA ARG A 663 -10.85 4.34 4.26
C ARG A 663 -11.78 3.84 5.36
N GLY A 664 -12.53 2.77 5.11
CA GLY A 664 -13.41 2.19 6.13
C GLY A 664 -14.45 3.17 6.68
N CYS A 665 -14.85 4.19 5.94
CA CYS A 665 -15.80 5.19 6.41
C CYS A 665 -17.25 4.71 6.20
N SER A 666 -18.20 5.22 6.98
CA SER A 666 -19.63 4.91 6.82
C SER A 666 -20.48 6.12 7.14
N GLY A 667 -21.61 6.28 6.43
CA GLY A 667 -22.48 7.40 6.70
C GLY A 667 -23.90 7.30 6.15
N PHE A 668 -24.75 8.19 6.67
CA PHE A 668 -26.13 8.40 6.24
C PHE A 668 -26.21 9.59 5.30
N LEU A 669 -26.86 9.39 4.15
CA LEU A 669 -27.19 10.44 3.19
C LEU A 669 -28.70 10.69 3.23
N VAL A 670 -29.07 11.94 3.51
CA VAL A 670 -30.46 12.41 3.66
C VAL A 670 -30.51 13.87 3.19
N ASP A 671 -31.22 14.13 2.09
CA ASP A 671 -31.36 15.46 1.46
C ASP A 671 -30.03 16.20 1.22
N GLY A 672 -29.00 15.44 0.85
CA GLY A 672 -27.62 15.90 0.75
C GLY A 672 -26.69 14.87 0.11
N SER A 673 -25.41 15.26 -0.03
CA SER A 673 -24.42 14.51 -0.81
C SER A 673 -23.17 14.10 -0.02
N ALA A 674 -22.51 12.99 -0.35
CA ALA A 674 -21.23 12.66 0.28
C ALA A 674 -20.12 13.65 -0.14
N PHE A 675 -20.05 13.96 -1.43
CA PHE A 675 -19.13 14.94 -1.99
C PHE A 675 -19.93 16.02 -2.75
N TYR A 676 -19.82 17.28 -2.33
CA TYR A 676 -20.38 18.44 -3.03
C TYR A 676 -19.24 19.29 -3.57
N LEU A 677 -19.27 19.66 -4.85
CA LEU A 677 -18.20 20.40 -5.52
C LEU A 677 -18.76 21.65 -6.23
N GLU A 678 -18.31 22.83 -5.79
CA GLU A 678 -18.46 24.09 -6.51
C GLU A 678 -17.58 24.13 -7.80
N ASP A 679 -17.46 25.31 -8.42
CA ASP A 679 -16.97 25.46 -9.79
C ASP A 679 -15.44 25.40 -9.97
N ASP A 680 -15.00 24.93 -11.15
CA ASP A 680 -13.58 24.78 -11.56
C ASP A 680 -12.70 23.82 -10.72
N ILE A 681 -13.26 23.14 -9.71
CA ILE A 681 -12.51 22.29 -8.77
C ILE A 681 -11.85 21.08 -9.46
N GLN A 682 -10.59 20.81 -9.11
CA GLN A 682 -9.89 19.57 -9.47
C GLN A 682 -9.45 18.82 -8.21
N CYS A 683 -10.10 17.69 -7.93
CA CYS A 683 -9.72 16.81 -6.83
C CYS A 683 -9.67 15.33 -7.23
N GLN A 684 -8.86 14.55 -6.52
CA GLN A 684 -8.85 13.10 -6.59
C GLN A 684 -9.51 12.51 -5.34
N LEU A 685 -10.65 11.85 -5.53
CA LEU A 685 -11.41 11.14 -4.52
C LEU A 685 -11.01 9.66 -4.55
N ASN A 686 -10.24 9.19 -3.58
CA ASN A 686 -9.86 7.80 -3.41
C ASN A 686 -10.68 7.20 -2.27
N VAL A 687 -11.54 6.23 -2.55
CA VAL A 687 -12.51 5.71 -1.59
C VAL A 687 -12.36 4.20 -1.48
N GLU A 688 -11.99 3.72 -0.29
CA GLU A 688 -11.66 2.33 0.00
C GLU A 688 -12.53 1.78 1.15
N ASP A 689 -13.05 0.56 1.01
CA ASP A 689 -13.78 -0.21 2.03
C ASP A 689 -14.91 0.59 2.75
N SER A 690 -15.56 1.54 2.06
CA SER A 690 -16.48 2.51 2.67
C SER A 690 -17.95 2.29 2.27
N LEU A 691 -18.89 2.64 3.17
CA LEU A 691 -20.33 2.47 3.00
C LEU A 691 -21.06 3.82 2.88
N PHE A 692 -21.79 4.01 1.78
CA PHE A 692 -22.66 5.16 1.54
C PHE A 692 -24.10 4.67 1.46
N GLY A 693 -24.98 5.17 2.34
CA GLY A 693 -26.33 4.65 2.42
C GLY A 693 -27.40 5.68 2.75
N ARG A 694 -28.55 5.54 2.08
CA ARG A 694 -29.80 6.22 2.43
C ARG A 694 -30.74 5.25 3.16
N PRO A 695 -31.10 5.47 4.44
CA PRO A 695 -32.14 4.70 5.11
C PRO A 695 -33.50 4.77 4.39
N GLU A 696 -34.28 3.70 4.43
CA GLU A 696 -35.61 3.65 3.78
C GLU A 696 -36.60 4.68 4.40
N SER A 697 -36.34 5.12 5.63
CA SER A 697 -37.05 6.18 6.36
C SER A 697 -36.63 7.61 5.97
N ALA A 698 -35.56 7.78 5.18
CA ALA A 698 -35.00 9.10 4.88
C ALA A 698 -35.85 9.91 3.88
N PRO A 699 -36.19 11.18 4.18
CA PRO A 699 -36.74 12.12 3.19
C PRO A 699 -35.65 12.58 2.18
N GLY A 700 -36.04 13.41 1.21
CA GLY A 700 -35.10 14.11 0.32
C GLY A 700 -34.54 13.30 -0.85
N THR A 701 -33.40 13.74 -1.40
CA THR A 701 -32.48 12.92 -2.24
C THR A 701 -31.36 12.32 -1.38
N ALA A 702 -30.38 11.65 -2.00
CA ALA A 702 -29.22 11.07 -1.32
C ALA A 702 -28.16 10.72 -2.36
N ASP A 703 -27.18 11.59 -2.51
CA ASP A 703 -26.38 11.65 -3.75
C ASP A 703 -24.91 11.35 -3.41
N LEU A 704 -24.20 10.53 -4.18
CA LEU A 704 -22.79 10.24 -3.86
C LEU A 704 -21.92 11.46 -4.20
N VAL A 705 -21.94 11.90 -5.46
CA VAL A 705 -21.23 13.09 -5.97
C VAL A 705 -22.25 14.09 -6.50
N HIS A 706 -22.17 15.35 -6.09
CA HIS A 706 -22.93 16.47 -6.66
C HIS A 706 -21.96 17.57 -7.10
N GLN A 707 -21.99 17.91 -8.38
CA GLN A 707 -21.04 18.75 -9.09
C GLN A 707 -21.78 19.94 -9.76
N VAL A 708 -21.38 21.19 -9.46
CA VAL A 708 -22.12 22.39 -9.89
C VAL A 708 -21.78 22.87 -11.31
N SER A 709 -20.51 22.80 -11.75
CA SER A 709 -20.10 23.08 -13.15
C SER A 709 -19.31 21.90 -13.75
N HIS A 710 -19.03 21.93 -15.05
CA HIS A 710 -18.35 20.84 -15.75
C HIS A 710 -16.85 20.76 -15.35
N LEU A 711 -16.46 19.72 -14.60
CA LEU A 711 -15.11 19.57 -14.04
C LEU A 711 -14.21 18.65 -14.88
N ALA A 712 -13.26 19.23 -15.62
CA ALA A 712 -12.33 18.47 -16.48
C ALA A 712 -11.20 17.71 -15.73
N GLY A 713 -11.16 17.78 -14.40
CA GLY A 713 -10.07 17.22 -13.57
C GLY A 713 -10.50 16.32 -12.41
N LEU A 714 -11.79 16.16 -12.14
CA LEU A 714 -12.30 15.32 -11.06
C LEU A 714 -12.05 13.83 -11.37
N ARG A 715 -11.42 13.10 -10.43
CA ARG A 715 -11.21 11.64 -10.53
C ARG A 715 -11.77 10.96 -9.29
N PHE A 716 -12.61 9.96 -9.50
CA PHE A 716 -13.06 9.05 -8.44
C PHE A 716 -12.45 7.66 -8.64
N THR A 717 -11.83 7.12 -7.59
CA THR A 717 -11.29 5.76 -7.51
C THR A 717 -12.02 5.00 -6.41
N GLY A 718 -12.62 3.86 -6.72
CA GLY A 718 -13.42 3.05 -5.79
C GLY A 718 -12.87 1.63 -5.63
N HIS A 719 -12.67 1.20 -4.38
CA HIS A 719 -12.25 -0.16 -4.01
C HIS A 719 -13.05 -0.68 -2.81
N GLY A 720 -13.64 -1.87 -2.88
CA GLY A 720 -14.34 -2.50 -1.74
C GLY A 720 -15.60 -1.76 -1.24
N ASN A 721 -16.07 -0.72 -1.94
CA ASN A 721 -17.12 0.16 -1.44
C ASN A 721 -18.53 -0.45 -1.56
N ARG A 722 -19.45 0.06 -0.74
CA ARG A 722 -20.86 -0.31 -0.74
C ARG A 722 -21.75 0.91 -0.86
N TYR A 723 -22.79 0.78 -1.67
CA TYR A 723 -23.76 1.83 -1.94
C TYR A 723 -25.16 1.29 -1.74
N TYR A 724 -26.00 1.94 -0.94
CA TYR A 724 -27.36 1.47 -0.67
C TYR A 724 -28.40 2.59 -0.82
N ASN A 725 -29.41 2.34 -1.66
CA ASN A 725 -30.60 3.17 -1.81
C ASN A 725 -30.31 4.66 -2.15
N LEU A 726 -29.17 4.92 -2.81
CA LEU A 726 -28.83 6.25 -3.31
C LEU A 726 -29.81 6.68 -4.41
N THR A 727 -30.00 7.99 -4.55
CA THR A 727 -30.88 8.57 -5.57
C THR A 727 -30.08 8.71 -6.87
N ASP A 728 -28.92 9.34 -6.79
CA ASP A 728 -27.94 9.43 -7.87
C ASP A 728 -26.52 9.11 -7.36
N PHE A 729 -25.71 8.45 -8.20
CA PHE A 729 -24.28 8.27 -7.93
C PHE A 729 -23.46 9.47 -8.41
N TRP A 730 -23.97 10.23 -9.36
CA TRP A 730 -23.36 11.46 -9.85
C TRP A 730 -24.44 12.43 -10.35
N VAL A 731 -24.50 13.62 -9.78
CA VAL A 731 -25.30 14.75 -10.27
C VAL A 731 -24.34 15.79 -10.84
N GLY A 732 -24.59 16.24 -12.06
CA GLY A 732 -23.79 17.25 -12.76
C GLY A 732 -24.67 18.25 -13.52
N PRO A 733 -24.11 19.33 -14.09
CA PRO A 733 -24.89 20.40 -14.72
C PRO A 733 -25.50 20.00 -16.07
N SER A 734 -25.10 18.86 -16.65
CA SER A 734 -25.66 18.32 -17.88
C SER A 734 -26.11 16.86 -17.71
N ALA A 735 -27.11 16.44 -18.49
CA ALA A 735 -27.64 15.07 -18.42
C ALA A 735 -26.59 14.00 -18.78
N ASP A 736 -25.63 14.33 -19.65
CA ASP A 736 -24.51 13.44 -20.01
C ASP A 736 -23.51 13.29 -18.84
N GLU A 737 -23.44 14.25 -17.92
CA GLU A 737 -22.62 14.19 -16.71
C GLU A 737 -23.27 13.40 -15.57
N MET A 738 -24.60 13.24 -15.56
CA MET A 738 -25.31 12.46 -14.53
C MET A 738 -25.03 10.95 -14.60
N ALA A 739 -25.19 10.26 -13.46
CA ALA A 739 -25.25 8.81 -13.34
C ALA A 739 -26.22 8.42 -12.22
N SER A 740 -27.46 8.08 -12.60
CA SER A 740 -28.47 7.57 -11.67
C SER A 740 -28.29 6.07 -11.42
N THR A 741 -27.68 5.35 -12.37
CA THR A 741 -27.40 3.91 -12.25
C THR A 741 -25.94 3.60 -11.92
N TRP A 742 -25.73 2.45 -11.27
CA TRP A 742 -24.40 1.90 -11.01
C TRP A 742 -23.57 1.68 -12.29
N GLU A 743 -24.24 1.32 -13.40
CA GLU A 743 -23.59 1.06 -14.68
C GLU A 743 -23.14 2.34 -15.40
N GLU A 744 -23.85 3.46 -15.22
CA GLU A 744 -23.39 4.79 -15.66
C GLU A 744 -22.22 5.26 -14.80
N PHE A 745 -22.29 5.08 -13.48
CA PHE A 745 -21.23 5.44 -12.56
C PHE A 745 -19.93 4.67 -12.84
N ARG A 746 -19.99 3.33 -12.97
CA ARG A 746 -18.83 2.49 -13.35
C ARG A 746 -18.19 2.87 -14.69
N ARG A 747 -18.90 3.56 -15.59
CA ARG A 747 -18.35 4.07 -16.85
C ARG A 747 -17.65 5.43 -16.72
N LYS A 748 -17.89 6.17 -15.62
CA LYS A 748 -17.26 7.46 -15.31
C LYS A 748 -16.06 7.34 -14.37
N VAL A 749 -16.06 6.35 -13.48
CA VAL A 749 -15.09 6.25 -12.37
C VAL A 749 -14.16 5.05 -12.49
N VAL A 750 -13.00 5.10 -11.82
CA VAL A 750 -12.09 3.96 -11.69
C VAL A 750 -12.56 3.08 -10.52
N ALA A 751 -13.67 2.36 -10.72
CA ALA A 751 -14.20 1.40 -9.76
C ALA A 751 -13.78 -0.04 -10.10
N ASP A 752 -13.27 -0.74 -9.11
CA ASP A 752 -12.96 -2.17 -9.19
C ASP A 752 -14.22 -3.05 -9.14
N ASP A 753 -14.05 -4.36 -9.34
CA ASP A 753 -15.15 -5.33 -9.29
C ASP A 753 -15.54 -5.75 -7.86
N SER A 754 -14.79 -5.35 -6.82
CA SER A 754 -15.19 -5.58 -5.42
C SER A 754 -16.10 -4.48 -4.86
N SER A 755 -16.20 -3.33 -5.52
CA SER A 755 -17.17 -2.27 -5.20
C SER A 755 -18.55 -2.60 -5.80
N LEU A 756 -19.64 -2.45 -5.04
CA LEU A 756 -20.99 -2.85 -5.52
C LEU A 756 -22.16 -2.15 -4.82
N PRO A 757 -23.32 -2.01 -5.50
CA PRO A 757 -24.57 -1.59 -4.88
C PRO A 757 -25.22 -2.76 -4.12
N LEU A 758 -25.84 -2.46 -2.98
CA LEU A 758 -26.49 -3.43 -2.12
C LEU A 758 -27.98 -3.58 -2.45
N SER A 759 -28.44 -4.82 -2.60
CA SER A 759 -29.86 -5.18 -2.79
C SER A 759 -30.65 -5.30 -1.49
N ARG A 760 -29.98 -5.18 -0.34
CA ARG A 760 -30.54 -5.30 1.02
C ARG A 760 -30.01 -4.16 1.88
N ARG A 761 -30.78 -3.73 2.88
CA ARG A 761 -30.32 -2.69 3.81
C ARG A 761 -29.09 -3.17 4.58
N PRO A 762 -28.02 -2.36 4.67
CA PRO A 762 -26.80 -2.77 5.35
C PRO A 762 -26.98 -2.80 6.88
N TRP A 763 -27.86 -1.97 7.44
CA TRP A 763 -28.02 -1.82 8.89
C TRP A 763 -28.89 -2.90 9.54
N LYS A 764 -28.50 -3.24 10.77
CA LYS A 764 -29.17 -4.18 11.68
C LYS A 764 -30.50 -3.62 12.19
N ASN A 765 -30.60 -2.31 12.43
CA ASN A 765 -31.87 -1.64 12.68
C ASN A 765 -32.61 -1.36 11.35
N ALA A 766 -33.93 -1.39 11.37
CA ALA A 766 -34.79 -1.00 10.27
C ALA A 766 -34.85 0.53 10.08
N ASP A 767 -34.77 1.29 11.17
CA ASP A 767 -34.72 2.76 11.15
C ASP A 767 -33.54 3.26 11.98
N PRO A 768 -32.34 3.38 11.38
CA PRO A 768 -31.16 3.84 12.09
C PRO A 768 -31.19 5.35 12.37
N LEU A 769 -31.97 6.15 11.62
CA LEU A 769 -32.03 7.61 11.83
C LEU A 769 -32.61 7.96 13.21
N ALA A 770 -33.68 7.27 13.61
CA ALA A 770 -34.30 7.44 14.93
C ALA A 770 -33.37 7.18 16.13
N LEU A 771 -32.24 6.48 15.92
CA LEU A 771 -31.24 6.22 16.95
C LEU A 771 -30.16 7.29 17.08
N LEU A 772 -29.83 8.02 16.00
CA LEU A 772 -28.66 8.91 15.91
C LEU A 772 -28.53 9.90 17.09
N LYS A 773 -29.67 10.39 17.58
CA LYS A 773 -29.74 11.38 18.67
C LYS A 773 -29.26 10.87 20.03
N ASN A 774 -29.44 9.58 20.33
CA ASN A 774 -29.20 9.01 21.66
C ASN A 774 -28.21 7.83 21.63
N GLU A 775 -28.19 7.07 20.54
CA GLU A 775 -27.47 5.81 20.38
C GLU A 775 -26.86 5.68 18.96
N PRO A 776 -26.01 6.61 18.49
CA PRO A 776 -25.40 6.54 17.16
C PRO A 776 -24.61 5.23 16.95
N GLN A 777 -24.01 4.67 18.01
CA GLN A 777 -23.36 3.37 18.01
C GLN A 777 -24.29 2.17 17.71
N LEU A 778 -25.62 2.35 17.82
CA LEU A 778 -26.61 1.38 17.38
C LEU A 778 -27.14 1.71 15.97
N ALA A 779 -27.16 2.98 15.56
CA ALA A 779 -27.49 3.40 14.20
C ALA A 779 -26.50 2.80 13.17
N PHE A 780 -25.20 2.92 13.45
CA PHE A 780 -24.13 2.45 12.55
C PHE A 780 -23.85 0.94 12.60
N GLN A 781 -24.59 0.15 13.40
CA GLN A 781 -24.47 -1.31 13.36
C GLN A 781 -25.07 -1.88 12.08
N LEU A 782 -24.19 -2.42 11.25
CA LEU A 782 -24.49 -3.26 10.10
C LEU A 782 -24.97 -4.65 10.54
N ASP A 783 -25.71 -5.34 9.68
CA ASP A 783 -26.06 -6.75 9.87
C ASP A 783 -24.91 -7.65 9.39
N PRO A 784 -24.13 -8.27 10.29
CA PRO A 784 -22.98 -9.06 9.88
C PRO A 784 -23.36 -10.31 9.07
N LYS A 785 -24.64 -10.71 8.99
CA LYS A 785 -25.05 -11.93 8.26
C LYS A 785 -25.03 -11.78 6.74
N GLN A 786 -24.87 -10.56 6.23
CA GLN A 786 -24.81 -10.27 4.81
C GLN A 786 -23.36 -10.45 4.29
N PRO A 787 -23.07 -11.43 3.42
CA PRO A 787 -21.72 -11.66 2.90
C PRO A 787 -21.18 -10.44 2.15
N GLU A 788 -22.07 -9.68 1.50
CA GLU A 788 -21.72 -8.48 0.75
C GLU A 788 -21.04 -7.44 1.66
N LEU A 789 -21.42 -7.36 2.93
CA LEU A 789 -20.86 -6.39 3.90
C LEU A 789 -19.51 -6.84 4.47
N ARG A 790 -19.03 -8.05 4.14
CA ARG A 790 -17.77 -8.60 4.65
C ARG A 790 -16.61 -8.40 3.68
N ARG A 791 -15.40 -8.39 4.24
CA ARG A 791 -14.12 -8.34 3.52
C ARG A 791 -13.04 -9.11 4.29
N ALA A 792 -12.07 -9.66 3.58
CA ALA A 792 -10.94 -10.37 4.17
C ALA A 792 -9.98 -9.40 4.87
N GLY A 793 -10.00 -9.38 6.21
CA GLY A 793 -9.00 -8.65 7.02
C GLY A 793 -7.70 -9.46 7.17
N LYS A 794 -6.64 -8.81 7.68
CA LYS A 794 -5.28 -9.40 7.77
C LYS A 794 -5.16 -10.61 8.72
N GLU A 795 -6.07 -10.76 9.67
CA GLU A 795 -6.05 -11.81 10.70
C GLU A 795 -7.38 -12.56 10.79
N GLN A 796 -8.48 -11.82 10.62
CA GLN A 796 -9.87 -12.30 10.67
C GLN A 796 -10.71 -11.49 9.69
N GLU A 797 -11.88 -12.04 9.31
CA GLU A 797 -12.87 -11.35 8.50
C GLU A 797 -13.36 -10.06 9.18
N GLN A 798 -13.55 -9.00 8.40
CA GLN A 798 -13.98 -7.68 8.85
C GLN A 798 -15.21 -7.23 8.05
N LEU A 799 -15.89 -6.21 8.55
CA LEU A 799 -16.95 -5.54 7.79
C LEU A 799 -16.38 -4.36 6.98
N VAL A 800 -17.09 -4.01 5.91
CA VAL A 800 -16.98 -2.72 5.22
C VAL A 800 -17.43 -1.60 6.18
N GLY A 801 -16.80 -0.44 6.11
CA GLY A 801 -17.01 0.64 7.07
C GLY A 801 -16.22 0.45 8.38
N PRO A 802 -16.58 1.23 9.42
CA PRO A 802 -15.72 1.42 10.59
C PRO A 802 -15.95 0.36 11.67
N ASP A 803 -14.96 0.16 12.54
CA ASP A 803 -15.07 -0.65 13.75
C ASP A 803 -15.57 0.14 14.98
N THR A 804 -15.64 1.47 14.87
CA THR A 804 -15.93 2.43 15.94
C THR A 804 -16.85 3.57 15.45
N CYS A 805 -17.57 4.19 16.38
CA CYS A 805 -18.45 5.34 16.17
C CYS A 805 -18.41 6.21 17.44
N ALA A 806 -18.05 7.49 17.30
CA ALA A 806 -17.60 8.33 18.42
C ALA A 806 -16.54 7.57 19.25
N TRP A 807 -16.79 7.30 20.53
CA TRP A 807 -15.89 6.52 21.39
C TRP A 807 -16.33 5.04 21.55
N PHE A 808 -17.43 4.64 20.92
CA PHE A 808 -18.01 3.31 21.06
C PHE A 808 -17.54 2.36 19.95
N ARG A 809 -17.29 1.10 20.31
CA ARG A 809 -16.96 0.04 19.36
C ARG A 809 -18.24 -0.59 18.80
N LEU A 810 -18.34 -0.70 17.48
CA LEU A 810 -19.52 -1.25 16.79
C LEU A 810 -19.57 -2.78 16.84
N TYR A 811 -18.40 -3.45 16.85
CA TYR A 811 -18.29 -4.93 16.92
C TYR A 811 -17.07 -5.35 17.74
N GLU A 812 -17.20 -6.43 18.51
CA GLU A 812 -16.05 -7.11 19.10
C GLU A 812 -15.15 -7.70 18.00
N LYS A 813 -13.83 -7.47 18.09
CA LYS A 813 -12.87 -7.99 17.10
C LYS A 813 -12.93 -9.52 17.07
N GLY A 814 -13.11 -10.09 15.88
CA GLY A 814 -13.17 -11.53 15.64
C GLY A 814 -14.51 -12.20 15.93
N ASN A 815 -15.51 -11.48 16.46
CA ASN A 815 -16.81 -12.07 16.85
C ASN A 815 -17.89 -11.89 15.75
N LEU A 816 -17.53 -12.12 14.48
CA LEU A 816 -18.51 -12.22 13.40
C LEU A 816 -19.11 -13.65 13.40
N PRO A 817 -20.44 -13.81 13.31
CA PRO A 817 -21.05 -15.14 13.17
C PRO A 817 -20.58 -15.80 11.85
N PRO A 818 -20.59 -17.13 11.72
CA PRO A 818 -20.33 -17.76 10.42
C PRO A 818 -21.36 -17.30 9.38
N LEU A 819 -20.92 -17.10 8.13
CA LEU A 819 -21.82 -17.05 7.00
C LEU A 819 -22.42 -18.45 6.82
N GLY A 820 -23.72 -18.61 7.07
CA GLY A 820 -24.46 -19.81 6.69
C GLY A 820 -24.63 -19.88 5.16
N ASP A 821 -24.86 -21.07 4.62
CA ASP A 821 -24.92 -21.34 3.17
C ASP A 821 -25.81 -20.33 2.42
N GLN A 822 -25.18 -19.41 1.68
CA GLN A 822 -25.85 -18.37 0.90
C GLN A 822 -26.30 -18.89 -0.47
N VAL A 823 -27.33 -18.26 -1.02
CA VAL A 823 -27.77 -18.44 -2.41
C VAL A 823 -27.29 -17.24 -3.21
N GLU A 824 -26.52 -17.49 -4.26
CA GLU A 824 -25.98 -16.46 -5.16
C GLU A 824 -27.13 -15.66 -5.79
N THR A 825 -27.03 -14.32 -5.80
CA THR A 825 -28.14 -13.43 -6.16
C THR A 825 -28.47 -13.36 -7.65
N THR A 826 -27.63 -13.98 -8.51
CA THR A 826 -27.89 -14.22 -9.94
C THR A 826 -28.41 -15.64 -10.22
N ALA A 827 -28.63 -16.47 -9.20
CA ALA A 827 -28.97 -17.88 -9.39
C ALA A 827 -30.44 -18.11 -9.79
N LYS A 828 -30.64 -18.73 -10.96
CA LYS A 828 -31.91 -19.38 -11.32
C LYS A 828 -31.99 -20.75 -10.63
N VAL A 829 -33.04 -21.00 -9.86
CA VAL A 829 -33.19 -22.26 -9.10
C VAL A 829 -34.14 -23.22 -9.82
N VAL A 830 -33.67 -24.43 -10.11
CA VAL A 830 -34.52 -25.54 -10.60
C VAL A 830 -34.98 -26.35 -9.40
N ASP A 831 -36.25 -26.22 -9.04
CA ASP A 831 -36.90 -26.88 -7.91
C ASP A 831 -38.19 -27.56 -8.42
N PRO A 832 -38.13 -28.85 -8.81
CA PRO A 832 -39.27 -29.56 -9.42
C PRO A 832 -40.49 -29.69 -8.50
N ASP A 833 -40.29 -29.57 -7.19
CA ASP A 833 -41.36 -29.66 -6.17
C ASP A 833 -41.97 -28.28 -5.84
N ALA A 834 -41.51 -27.21 -6.51
CA ALA A 834 -41.98 -25.85 -6.28
C ALA A 834 -43.40 -25.58 -6.80
N ARG A 835 -44.13 -24.74 -6.05
CA ARG A 835 -45.38 -24.12 -6.50
C ARG A 835 -45.09 -22.94 -7.42
N GLU A 836 -45.92 -22.77 -8.45
CA GLU A 836 -45.82 -21.69 -9.44
C GLU A 836 -45.93 -20.29 -8.82
N GLY A 837 -45.36 -19.30 -9.51
CA GLY A 837 -45.47 -17.87 -9.15
C GLY A 837 -44.30 -17.28 -8.35
N ARG A 838 -43.18 -18.00 -8.17
CA ARG A 838 -41.94 -17.41 -7.65
C ARG A 838 -41.03 -16.95 -8.79
N PRO A 839 -40.56 -15.69 -8.81
CA PRO A 839 -39.55 -15.27 -9.79
C PRO A 839 -38.24 -16.04 -9.55
N TRP A 840 -37.50 -16.28 -10.63
CA TRP A 840 -36.22 -17.01 -10.64
C TRP A 840 -36.26 -18.48 -10.19
N VAL A 841 -37.44 -19.09 -10.04
CA VAL A 841 -37.62 -20.51 -9.70
C VAL A 841 -38.37 -21.24 -10.81
N TYR A 842 -37.83 -22.36 -11.27
CA TYR A 842 -38.30 -23.12 -12.43
C TYR A 842 -38.56 -24.58 -12.06
N LYS A 843 -39.55 -25.22 -12.69
CA LYS A 843 -39.86 -26.64 -12.43
C LYS A 843 -38.94 -27.60 -13.19
N THR A 844 -38.43 -27.18 -14.35
CA THR A 844 -37.53 -28.00 -15.18
C THR A 844 -36.26 -27.23 -15.55
N LEU A 845 -35.20 -27.97 -15.86
CA LEU A 845 -33.92 -27.39 -16.30
C LEU A 845 -34.08 -26.62 -17.62
N ASN A 846 -34.90 -27.13 -18.54
CA ASN A 846 -35.16 -26.53 -19.84
C ASN A 846 -35.83 -25.15 -19.70
N GLN A 847 -36.75 -24.98 -18.74
CA GLN A 847 -37.34 -23.67 -18.43
C GLN A 847 -36.28 -22.67 -17.94
N ALA A 848 -35.39 -23.07 -17.02
CA ALA A 848 -34.32 -22.20 -16.52
C ALA A 848 -33.33 -21.81 -17.63
N VAL A 849 -32.93 -22.75 -18.49
CA VAL A 849 -32.01 -22.52 -19.61
C VAL A 849 -32.61 -21.61 -20.69
N LEU A 850 -33.91 -21.74 -20.98
CA LEU A 850 -34.62 -20.87 -21.91
C LEU A 850 -34.62 -19.41 -21.42
N ASP A 851 -34.85 -19.17 -20.14
CA ASP A 851 -34.84 -17.83 -19.53
C ASP A 851 -33.43 -17.28 -19.23
N ALA A 852 -32.38 -18.10 -19.39
CA ALA A 852 -31.01 -17.73 -19.00
C ALA A 852 -30.31 -16.75 -19.96
N GLN A 853 -29.62 -15.78 -19.35
CA GLN A 853 -28.73 -14.81 -20.00
C GLN A 853 -27.27 -15.27 -19.90
N PRO A 854 -26.36 -14.72 -20.72
CA PRO A 854 -24.92 -14.99 -20.58
C PRO A 854 -24.41 -14.53 -19.21
N GLY A 855 -23.74 -15.44 -18.49
CA GLY A 855 -23.25 -15.25 -17.12
C GLY A 855 -24.14 -15.89 -16.03
N ASP A 856 -25.34 -16.37 -16.36
CA ASP A 856 -26.26 -16.92 -15.36
C ASP A 856 -25.78 -18.24 -14.73
N VAL A 857 -26.11 -18.40 -13.45
CA VAL A 857 -25.91 -19.63 -12.68
C VAL A 857 -27.26 -20.34 -12.51
N ILE A 858 -27.31 -21.65 -12.80
CA ILE A 858 -28.47 -22.50 -12.60
C ILE A 858 -28.19 -23.49 -11.46
N LEU A 859 -28.93 -23.36 -10.35
CA LEU A 859 -28.82 -24.21 -9.16
C LEU A 859 -29.90 -25.29 -9.18
N ILE A 860 -29.52 -26.56 -9.28
CA ILE A 860 -30.46 -27.68 -9.27
C ILE A 860 -30.70 -28.15 -7.83
N LYS A 861 -31.92 -27.94 -7.34
CA LYS A 861 -32.35 -28.16 -5.96
C LYS A 861 -33.18 -29.44 -5.81
N LYS A 862 -32.62 -30.56 -6.26
CA LYS A 862 -33.19 -31.91 -6.10
C LYS A 862 -32.08 -32.92 -5.81
N THR A 863 -32.39 -33.94 -5.02
CA THR A 863 -31.50 -35.07 -4.73
C THR A 863 -32.06 -36.35 -5.36
N GLY A 864 -31.19 -37.16 -5.97
CA GLY A 864 -31.60 -38.34 -6.76
C GLY A 864 -31.88 -38.02 -8.23
N GLU A 865 -32.53 -38.94 -8.94
CA GLU A 865 -32.69 -38.84 -10.40
C GLU A 865 -33.57 -37.64 -10.81
N VAL A 866 -33.03 -36.83 -11.73
CA VAL A 866 -33.68 -35.69 -12.38
C VAL A 866 -33.74 -36.03 -13.87
N PRO A 867 -34.93 -36.35 -14.43
CA PRO A 867 -35.07 -36.52 -15.87
C PRO A 867 -34.94 -35.15 -16.55
N VAL A 868 -34.12 -35.10 -17.60
CA VAL A 868 -33.85 -33.91 -18.41
C VAL A 868 -34.16 -34.25 -19.87
N GLU A 869 -35.08 -33.49 -20.45
CA GLU A 869 -35.35 -33.51 -21.90
C GLU A 869 -34.15 -32.90 -22.64
N PRO A 870 -33.68 -33.45 -23.78
CA PRO A 870 -32.50 -32.98 -24.51
C PRO A 870 -32.42 -31.44 -24.68
N VAL A 871 -31.50 -30.81 -23.96
CA VAL A 871 -31.36 -29.36 -23.89
C VAL A 871 -30.59 -28.86 -25.11
N ARG A 872 -31.23 -28.07 -25.96
CA ARG A 872 -30.59 -27.45 -27.12
C ARG A 872 -30.08 -26.06 -26.78
N LEU A 873 -28.76 -25.89 -26.87
CA LEU A 873 -28.03 -24.66 -26.57
C LEU A 873 -27.67 -23.98 -27.90
N GLU A 874 -28.69 -23.37 -28.50
CA GLU A 874 -28.69 -22.74 -29.85
C GLU A 874 -28.73 -21.19 -29.82
N LYS A 875 -28.53 -20.56 -28.65
CA LYS A 875 -28.46 -19.08 -28.52
C LYS A 875 -27.13 -18.55 -29.13
N PRO A 876 -27.08 -17.33 -29.71
CA PRO A 876 -25.89 -16.82 -30.42
C PRO A 876 -24.64 -16.62 -29.55
N THR A 877 -24.84 -16.36 -28.26
CA THR A 877 -23.78 -16.28 -27.25
C THR A 877 -24.30 -16.96 -25.98
N ILE A 878 -23.60 -17.99 -25.53
CA ILE A 878 -23.92 -18.71 -24.30
C ILE A 878 -22.73 -18.55 -23.36
N ASP A 879 -23.00 -18.26 -22.10
CA ASP A 879 -22.10 -18.54 -20.99
C ASP A 879 -22.99 -18.91 -19.81
N LEU A 880 -22.97 -20.18 -19.38
CA LEU A 880 -23.88 -20.69 -18.36
C LEU A 880 -23.15 -21.63 -17.40
N THR A 881 -23.40 -21.47 -16.11
CA THR A 881 -22.92 -22.41 -15.08
C THR A 881 -24.07 -23.21 -14.50
N ILE A 882 -24.00 -24.54 -14.54
CA ILE A 882 -25.01 -25.43 -13.92
C ILE A 882 -24.35 -26.23 -12.81
N LYS A 883 -24.88 -26.12 -11.59
CA LYS A 883 -24.37 -26.81 -10.39
C LYS A 883 -25.49 -27.21 -9.41
N PRO A 884 -25.28 -28.12 -8.46
CA PRO A 884 -26.24 -28.37 -7.38
C PRO A 884 -26.51 -27.12 -6.55
N TYR A 885 -27.74 -26.98 -6.05
CA TYR A 885 -28.02 -26.11 -4.92
C TYR A 885 -27.36 -26.70 -3.65
N THR A 886 -26.82 -25.87 -2.77
CA THR A 886 -26.07 -26.32 -1.58
C THR A 886 -26.83 -27.34 -0.73
N GLY A 887 -26.20 -28.48 -0.45
CA GLY A 887 -26.80 -29.62 0.27
C GLY A 887 -27.56 -30.64 -0.58
N TYR A 888 -27.78 -30.39 -1.88
CA TYR A 888 -28.45 -31.31 -2.79
C TYR A 888 -27.48 -32.12 -3.66
N ARG A 889 -27.91 -33.29 -4.14
CA ARG A 889 -27.15 -34.17 -5.05
C ARG A 889 -28.02 -34.63 -6.23
N PRO A 890 -28.19 -33.79 -7.27
CA PRO A 890 -28.95 -34.14 -8.46
C PRO A 890 -28.18 -35.15 -9.32
N ILE A 891 -28.91 -36.15 -9.82
CA ILE A 891 -28.41 -37.16 -10.74
C ILE A 891 -29.13 -36.96 -12.07
N LEU A 892 -28.48 -36.32 -13.03
CA LEU A 892 -29.12 -35.96 -14.29
C LEU A 892 -29.21 -37.20 -15.20
N THR A 893 -30.43 -37.50 -15.61
CA THR A 893 -30.79 -38.66 -16.45
C THR A 893 -31.50 -38.18 -17.70
N LEU A 894 -31.37 -38.90 -18.82
CA LEU A 894 -32.19 -38.63 -20.00
C LEU A 894 -33.66 -38.91 -19.67
N GLY A 895 -34.52 -37.92 -19.89
CA GLY A 895 -35.98 -38.08 -19.83
C GLY A 895 -36.54 -38.75 -21.10
N ASP A 896 -37.86 -38.95 -21.13
CA ASP A 896 -38.56 -39.49 -22.30
C ASP A 896 -38.33 -38.58 -23.52
N THR A 897 -37.76 -39.15 -24.60
CA THR A 897 -37.49 -38.43 -25.85
C THR A 897 -37.62 -39.35 -27.05
N THR A 898 -37.96 -38.77 -28.21
CA THR A 898 -38.01 -39.46 -29.50
C THR A 898 -36.73 -39.29 -30.33
N ASP A 899 -35.73 -38.56 -29.82
CA ASP A 899 -34.42 -38.44 -30.49
C ASP A 899 -33.62 -39.74 -30.27
N GLN A 900 -33.18 -40.36 -31.36
CA GLN A 900 -32.42 -41.62 -31.33
C GLN A 900 -30.94 -41.40 -30.95
N ASP A 901 -30.41 -40.18 -31.12
CA ASP A 901 -29.08 -39.78 -30.66
C ASP A 901 -29.22 -38.84 -29.46
N ALA A 902 -29.57 -39.40 -28.30
CA ALA A 902 -30.07 -38.64 -27.17
C ALA A 902 -28.93 -37.96 -26.38
N THR A 903 -28.84 -36.64 -26.50
CA THR A 903 -27.86 -35.80 -25.79
C THR A 903 -28.53 -35.00 -24.67
N LEU A 904 -27.96 -34.98 -23.46
CA LEU A 904 -28.45 -34.12 -22.37
C LEU A 904 -28.27 -32.62 -22.69
N PHE A 905 -27.10 -32.19 -23.19
CA PHE A 905 -26.85 -30.83 -23.66
C PHE A 905 -26.21 -30.82 -25.06
N ARG A 906 -26.90 -30.27 -26.06
CA ARG A 906 -26.40 -30.12 -27.44
C ARG A 906 -25.98 -28.66 -27.67
N LEU A 907 -24.68 -28.39 -27.63
CA LEU A 907 -24.07 -27.05 -27.65
C LEU A 907 -23.60 -26.69 -29.07
N HIS A 908 -24.06 -25.56 -29.61
CA HIS A 908 -23.57 -25.04 -30.89
C HIS A 908 -22.44 -24.03 -30.71
N ASP A 909 -22.64 -23.01 -29.86
CA ASP A 909 -21.68 -21.92 -29.66
C ASP A 909 -21.70 -21.41 -28.19
N GLY A 910 -20.66 -20.68 -27.78
CA GLY A 910 -20.49 -20.18 -26.40
C GLY A 910 -19.96 -21.20 -25.38
N GLN A 911 -19.94 -20.84 -24.10
CA GLN A 911 -19.42 -21.63 -22.98
C GLN A 911 -20.54 -22.31 -22.16
N LEU A 912 -20.30 -23.55 -21.74
CA LEU A 912 -21.08 -24.27 -20.73
C LEU A 912 -20.16 -24.79 -19.62
N LYS A 913 -20.46 -24.46 -18.37
CA LYS A 913 -19.73 -24.87 -17.17
C LYS A 913 -20.61 -25.80 -16.33
N LEU A 914 -20.17 -27.04 -16.13
CA LEU A 914 -20.89 -28.07 -15.37
C LEU A 914 -20.07 -28.39 -14.10
N GLU A 915 -20.59 -28.04 -12.92
CA GLU A 915 -19.87 -28.20 -11.66
C GLU A 915 -20.61 -29.14 -10.69
N HIS A 916 -19.91 -30.11 -10.10
CA HIS A 916 -20.38 -30.99 -9.02
C HIS A 916 -21.66 -31.81 -9.30
N LEU A 917 -22.01 -32.03 -10.58
CA LEU A 917 -23.18 -32.82 -11.01
C LEU A 917 -22.84 -34.32 -11.15
N GLU A 918 -23.80 -35.19 -10.84
CA GLU A 918 -23.79 -36.60 -11.28
C GLU A 918 -24.65 -36.74 -12.55
N PHE A 919 -24.19 -37.54 -13.51
CA PHE A 919 -24.90 -37.90 -14.73
C PHE A 919 -25.05 -39.42 -14.81
N ARG A 920 -26.23 -39.91 -15.21
CA ARG A 920 -26.48 -41.35 -15.41
C ARG A 920 -27.11 -41.61 -16.76
N LEU A 921 -26.39 -42.38 -17.57
CA LEU A 921 -26.82 -42.85 -18.89
C LEU A 921 -27.13 -44.34 -18.79
N LYS A 922 -28.22 -44.78 -19.44
CA LYS A 922 -28.77 -46.13 -19.39
C LYS A 922 -28.76 -46.74 -20.80
N PRO A 923 -27.57 -47.05 -21.37
CA PRO A 923 -27.40 -47.41 -22.79
C PRO A 923 -28.11 -48.72 -23.19
N GLY A 924 -28.48 -49.58 -22.24
CA GLY A 924 -29.31 -50.77 -22.51
C GLY A 924 -30.79 -50.47 -22.83
N THR A 925 -31.22 -49.21 -22.79
CA THR A 925 -32.63 -48.83 -22.99
C THR A 925 -33.04 -48.92 -24.47
N SER A 926 -34.05 -49.74 -24.78
CA SER A 926 -34.54 -49.94 -26.14
C SER A 926 -35.16 -48.67 -26.74
N GLY A 927 -34.53 -48.11 -27.78
CA GLY A 927 -35.01 -46.93 -28.51
C GLY A 927 -33.89 -46.00 -28.98
N PHE A 928 -32.72 -46.06 -28.34
CA PHE A 928 -31.57 -45.20 -28.63
C PHE A 928 -30.53 -45.88 -29.52
N ILE A 929 -29.87 -45.09 -30.37
CA ILE A 929 -28.65 -45.44 -31.09
C ILE A 929 -27.42 -44.99 -30.28
N GLY A 930 -27.54 -43.87 -29.56
CA GLY A 930 -26.51 -43.33 -28.67
C GLY A 930 -27.13 -42.56 -27.49
N GLN A 931 -26.36 -42.42 -26.42
CA GLN A 931 -26.66 -41.56 -25.28
C GLN A 931 -25.41 -40.78 -24.87
N THR A 932 -25.53 -39.46 -24.75
CA THR A 932 -24.38 -38.55 -24.58
C THR A 932 -24.69 -37.47 -23.52
N VAL A 933 -23.71 -37.10 -22.69
CA VAL A 933 -23.89 -35.99 -21.73
C VAL A 933 -23.84 -34.63 -22.43
N VAL A 934 -22.78 -34.37 -23.21
CA VAL A 934 -22.65 -33.12 -23.99
C VAL A 934 -22.19 -33.45 -25.42
N THR A 935 -22.90 -32.93 -26.41
CA THR A 935 -22.50 -32.96 -27.82
C THR A 935 -22.19 -31.53 -28.25
N VAL A 936 -20.95 -31.27 -28.66
CA VAL A 936 -20.52 -29.97 -29.23
C VAL A 936 -20.59 -30.07 -30.75
N ALA A 937 -21.38 -29.19 -31.37
CA ALA A 937 -21.68 -29.21 -32.82
C ALA A 937 -21.05 -28.04 -33.60
N GLY A 938 -20.49 -27.04 -32.91
CA GLY A 938 -19.85 -25.86 -33.50
C GLY A 938 -18.63 -25.42 -32.68
N PHE A 939 -18.42 -24.11 -32.51
CA PHE A 939 -17.26 -23.55 -31.80
C PHE A 939 -17.40 -23.51 -30.27
N GLY A 940 -18.53 -24.00 -29.73
CA GLY A 940 -18.80 -23.98 -28.30
C GLY A 940 -17.78 -24.74 -27.43
N GLN A 941 -17.63 -24.30 -26.18
CA GLN A 941 -16.70 -24.85 -25.20
C GLN A 941 -17.48 -25.42 -24.01
N CYS A 942 -17.12 -26.62 -23.53
CA CYS A 942 -17.72 -27.20 -22.34
C CYS A 942 -16.65 -27.53 -21.30
N GLN A 943 -16.84 -27.07 -20.06
CA GLN A 943 -15.98 -27.32 -18.92
C GLN A 943 -16.71 -28.19 -17.89
N PHE A 944 -16.04 -29.23 -17.40
CA PHE A 944 -16.51 -30.06 -16.28
C PHE A 944 -15.61 -29.84 -15.07
N LYS A 945 -16.19 -29.70 -13.88
CA LYS A 945 -15.50 -29.52 -12.60
C LYS A 945 -16.11 -30.46 -11.56
N SER A 946 -15.33 -31.43 -11.08
CA SER A 946 -15.75 -32.39 -10.05
C SER A 946 -17.09 -33.12 -10.33
N CYS A 947 -17.43 -33.32 -11.61
CA CYS A 947 -18.61 -34.07 -12.02
C CYS A 947 -18.33 -35.57 -12.10
N VAL A 948 -19.38 -36.39 -12.02
CA VAL A 948 -19.34 -37.85 -12.17
C VAL A 948 -20.28 -38.26 -13.29
N ALA A 949 -19.85 -39.14 -14.19
CA ALA A 949 -20.71 -39.74 -15.20
C ALA A 949 -20.70 -41.27 -15.07
N THR A 950 -21.88 -41.87 -15.01
CA THR A 950 -22.09 -43.31 -14.80
C THR A 950 -22.86 -43.90 -15.97
N LEU A 951 -22.38 -45.05 -16.44
CA LEU A 951 -23.09 -45.94 -17.37
C LEU A 951 -23.70 -47.08 -16.55
N ASP A 952 -25.00 -47.32 -16.73
CA ASP A 952 -25.86 -48.23 -15.96
C ASP A 952 -26.49 -49.29 -16.90
#